data_AF-A0A7R8HEK7-F1
#
_entry.id   AF-A0A7R8HEK7-F1
#
_cell.length_a   1.000
_cell.length_b   1.000
_cell.length_c   1.000
_cell.angle_alpha   90.00
_cell.angle_beta   90.00
_cell.angle_gamma   90.00
#
_symmetry.space_group_name_H-M   'P 1'
#
loop_
_entity.id
_entity.type
_entity.pdbx_description
1 polymer ?
#
loop_
_entity_poly.entity_id
_entity_poly.type
_entity_poly.pdbx_seq_one_letter_code
_entity_poly.pdbx_strand_id
1 'polypeptide(L)'
;MSESETSTDLHDIPTELSLLKNCFFGKLEGILCFFLKNKLLPEYFPFIKLVDAEPKIEDVIYYKVKYLEGKEEYLMVHASLDYFARDGAIKMSCHGFPILFKQFRIKGKIRIALMPFKTNPISFGGIQFSFIETPLISYRLNVTALPFRRLIDNKMISFINSKMVFPGRVIIPISSMDPMKYRSFIPIGLFALRLKRLTVGEEHEVGPCSSCFGRRQPLSYHTQVSLGTSMIEFEMPKDTDIEEEKWCEFLLEVFQGHQVMISLIPFGGKAIKKTNSKELLGHLSFDVMKELGGEENRFKKLEATKKLELIEEGVLSLLSIDMIWLPTEGAPGEDTAYSGPTVALFCIYIYSCNNLVESEGEDSEIESCPDTFIELSSGGEDDFFSCIYRSHVVLNSDNLNSNYEIIIKCNRDWMTKNISLTVCKDSPDGKYIYGGINLCLADIEKAPIVRDVRSINSKCSAPFLPPKYGIPTRLPLHTLDSTMPVPKGTTSNISCLTSSTPGDVCTKFGVELGVPGYEGAAPHFLVLSREKKLIVAIEKLMETWGLPESSSSYALQFENGFFVTEGNRVSGVENGSVLRLTHSPALVVSQVIALLEENRGYSRLEELAPDPTFIYELLKVKGEAHLFRLILEDKTESSSLPSLLNSLFIIMTKDRSWWENNPLLIPSFKILITLIPLHYSLSFEIISIPDVLRYLKTDHTPIQRLSIAMINALFKNGSAADRRTIKKEMENQKARQLIVDHIINNPSKHTKEMNHELYLLQTLLLNQLKERMLTPVASQDQAWILLILTQELIAIIWIIKKLGFKNDVDPTQDFRETPPGTLALDLMYSFCNHHVDQYRKLILENSCRGDEHDCPFASASIELVKLIVGIVRIGEEPLLDQDRYYPMFFYP
;
A
#
# COMPACT_ATOMS: atom_id res chain seq x y z
N MET A 1 54.61 13.73 25.27
CA MET A 1 54.55 15.16 24.92
C MET A 1 55.24 15.34 23.57
N SER A 2 54.44 15.39 22.51
CA SER A 2 54.73 16.01 21.21
C SER A 2 53.46 15.79 20.39
N GLU A 3 52.70 16.86 20.20
CA GLU A 3 51.48 16.94 19.39
C GLU A 3 51.78 16.56 17.93
N SER A 4 50.89 15.81 17.30
CA SER A 4 50.76 15.73 15.85
C SER A 4 49.28 15.78 15.49
N GLU A 5 48.93 16.86 14.81
CA GLU A 5 47.59 17.30 14.42
C GLU A 5 46.96 16.40 13.36
N THR A 6 45.84 15.76 13.70
CA THR A 6 44.73 15.42 12.78
C THR A 6 43.39 15.53 13.52
N SER A 7 43.23 16.59 14.33
CA SER A 7 41.92 17.04 14.80
C SER A 7 41.37 18.05 13.78
N THR A 8 40.66 17.59 12.76
CA THR A 8 39.79 18.50 12.01
C THR A 8 38.59 18.86 12.88
N ASP A 9 38.77 19.96 13.60
CA ASP A 9 37.78 20.89 14.18
C ASP A 9 36.47 20.28 14.70
N LEU A 10 36.54 19.85 15.95
CA LEU A 10 35.40 19.53 16.82
C LEU A 10 34.79 20.78 17.50
N HIS A 11 35.13 22.01 17.06
CA HIS A 11 34.87 23.21 17.87
C HIS A 11 34.09 24.39 17.25
N ASP A 12 33.55 24.30 16.03
CA ASP A 12 32.86 25.45 15.41
C ASP A 12 31.41 25.21 14.97
N ILE A 13 30.59 24.59 15.84
CA ILE A 13 29.12 24.63 15.68
C ILE A 13 28.34 24.87 17.01
N PRO A 14 28.69 25.81 17.93
CA PRO A 14 27.92 25.94 19.17
C PRO A 14 26.46 26.43 18.99
N THR A 15 26.18 27.21 17.93
CA THR A 15 24.89 27.90 17.75
C THR A 15 23.88 27.12 16.90
N GLU A 16 24.29 26.52 15.78
CA GLU A 16 23.41 25.74 14.90
C GLU A 16 22.95 24.42 15.57
N LEU A 17 23.74 23.89 16.50
CA LEU A 17 23.43 22.66 17.24
C LEU A 17 22.25 22.78 18.19
N SER A 18 22.03 23.95 18.79
CA SER A 18 20.84 24.20 19.60
C SER A 18 19.55 24.18 18.76
N LEU A 19 19.62 24.72 17.54
CA LEU A 19 18.54 24.71 16.56
C LEU A 19 18.32 23.31 15.98
N LEU A 20 19.38 22.56 15.68
CA LEU A 20 19.27 21.18 15.18
C LEU A 20 18.74 20.24 16.27
N LYS A 21 19.15 20.41 17.53
CA LYS A 21 18.59 19.71 18.69
C LYS A 21 17.10 20.03 18.90
N ASN A 22 16.71 21.29 18.83
CA ASN A 22 15.33 21.70 19.06
C ASN A 22 14.39 21.42 17.86
N CYS A 23 14.87 21.54 16.62
CA CYS A 23 14.06 21.37 15.41
C CYS A 23 14.08 19.95 14.85
N PHE A 24 15.23 19.26 14.89
CA PHE A 24 15.38 17.92 14.33
C PHE A 24 15.28 16.86 15.42
N PHE A 25 16.07 16.92 16.50
CA PHE A 25 16.02 15.88 17.54
C PHE A 25 14.68 15.88 18.31
N GLY A 26 14.05 17.03 18.51
CA GLY A 26 12.66 17.11 19.00
C GLY A 26 11.60 16.52 18.05
N LYS A 27 11.93 16.33 16.77
CA LYS A 27 11.09 15.65 15.76
C LYS A 27 11.56 14.25 15.40
N LEU A 28 12.79 13.89 15.78
CA LEU A 28 13.43 12.62 15.47
C LEU A 28 12.70 11.47 16.16
N GLU A 29 12.16 11.72 17.34
CA GLU A 29 11.22 10.82 18.01
C GLU A 29 9.96 10.57 17.17
N GLY A 30 9.39 11.62 16.55
CA GLY A 30 8.25 11.51 15.64
C GLY A 30 8.57 10.78 14.33
N ILE A 31 9.76 11.01 13.76
CA ILE A 31 10.25 10.33 12.55
C ILE A 31 10.50 8.85 12.84
N LEU A 32 11.13 8.54 13.99
CA LEU A 32 11.32 7.17 14.46
C LEU A 32 9.97 6.52 14.80
N CYS A 33 9.02 7.23 15.40
CA CYS A 33 7.66 6.72 15.63
C CYS A 33 6.97 6.38 14.30
N PHE A 34 7.01 7.27 13.30
CA PHE A 34 6.49 6.99 11.95
C PHE A 34 7.16 5.75 11.33
N PHE A 35 8.47 5.66 11.48
CA PHE A 35 9.28 4.57 10.97
C PHE A 35 8.92 3.22 11.63
N LEU A 36 8.91 3.18 12.96
CA LEU A 36 8.53 1.98 13.72
C LEU A 36 7.06 1.60 13.40
N LYS A 37 6.17 2.57 13.13
CA LYS A 37 4.75 2.36 12.78
C LYS A 37 4.54 1.74 11.41
N ASN A 38 5.29 2.18 10.39
CA ASN A 38 5.00 1.87 9.00
C ASN A 38 6.00 0.90 8.35
N LYS A 39 7.17 0.66 8.96
CA LYS A 39 8.29 -0.03 8.29
C LYS A 39 9.00 -1.10 9.14
N LEU A 40 8.56 -1.36 10.38
CA LEU A 40 9.23 -2.28 11.33
C LEU A 40 8.98 -3.77 11.08
N LEU A 41 7.88 -4.13 10.41
CA LEU A 41 7.44 -5.52 10.30
C LEU A 41 7.22 -5.92 8.84
N PRO A 42 7.37 -7.21 8.51
CA PRO A 42 7.16 -7.73 7.15
C PRO A 42 5.79 -7.36 6.57
N GLU A 43 5.73 -7.11 5.26
CA GLU A 43 4.49 -6.85 4.50
C GLU A 43 3.44 -7.96 4.63
N TYR A 44 3.84 -9.17 5.05
CA TYR A 44 2.95 -10.29 5.36
C TYR A 44 2.04 -10.06 6.60
N PHE A 45 2.16 -8.93 7.29
CA PHE A 45 1.35 -8.61 8.48
C PHE A 45 0.51 -7.35 8.23
N PRO A 46 -0.76 -7.50 7.79
CA PRO A 46 -1.51 -6.45 7.09
C PRO A 46 -2.10 -5.35 7.99
N PHE A 47 -1.90 -5.40 9.32
CA PHE A 47 -2.41 -4.38 10.23
C PHE A 47 -1.41 -4.11 11.35
N ILE A 48 -1.03 -2.84 11.55
CA ILE A 48 -0.20 -2.38 12.65
C ILE A 48 -0.82 -1.08 13.18
N LYS A 49 -1.13 -1.04 14.48
CA LYS A 49 -1.56 0.18 15.16
C LYS A 49 -0.69 0.40 16.40
N LEU A 50 0.52 0.92 16.17
CA LEU A 50 1.40 1.39 17.25
C LEU A 50 0.75 2.55 18.00
N VAL A 51 0.74 2.44 19.33
CA VAL A 51 0.35 3.51 20.26
C VAL A 51 1.50 4.52 20.31
N ASP A 52 1.17 5.78 20.54
CA ASP A 52 2.13 6.86 20.77
C ASP A 52 2.97 6.54 22.02
N ALA A 53 4.16 5.99 21.80
CA ALA A 53 5.19 5.78 22.80
C ALA A 53 6.45 6.46 22.31
N GLU A 54 7.03 7.37 23.10
CA GLU A 54 8.21 8.13 22.71
C GLU A 54 9.47 7.25 22.80
N PRO A 55 10.26 7.11 21.72
CA PRO A 55 11.54 6.42 21.76
C PRO A 55 12.53 7.21 22.61
N LYS A 56 13.22 6.54 23.53
CA LYS A 56 14.31 7.15 24.31
C LYS A 56 15.61 7.05 23.56
N ILE A 57 16.33 8.16 23.47
CA ILE A 57 17.61 8.25 22.78
C ILE A 57 18.67 8.76 23.74
N GLU A 58 19.71 7.96 23.93
CA GLU A 58 20.82 8.22 24.85
C GLU A 58 22.14 8.16 24.08
N ASP A 59 23.24 8.62 24.67
CA ASP A 59 24.61 8.52 24.12
C ASP A 59 24.78 9.08 22.69
N VAL A 60 24.13 10.20 22.38
CA VAL A 60 24.17 10.80 21.03
C VAL A 60 25.55 11.39 20.72
N ILE A 61 26.20 10.86 19.70
CA ILE A 61 27.46 11.35 19.12
C ILE A 61 27.18 11.70 17.67
N TYR A 62 27.62 12.86 17.19
CA TYR A 62 27.50 13.22 15.78
C TYR A 62 28.76 13.91 15.27
N TYR A 63 29.00 13.78 13.97
CA TYR A 63 30.15 14.36 13.29
C TYR A 63 29.83 14.51 11.79
N LYS A 64 30.53 15.43 11.13
CA LYS A 64 30.42 15.61 9.68
C LYS A 64 31.28 14.58 8.97
N VAL A 65 30.76 14.05 7.87
CA VAL A 65 31.49 13.17 6.96
C VAL A 65 31.49 13.79 5.58
N LYS A 66 32.65 13.74 4.91
CA LYS A 66 32.87 14.25 3.56
C LYS A 66 32.97 13.08 2.59
N TYR A 67 32.37 13.21 1.40
CA TYR A 67 32.50 12.24 0.32
C TYR A 67 32.59 12.95 -1.04
N LEU A 68 32.97 12.22 -2.10
CA LEU A 68 33.26 12.75 -3.46
C LEU A 68 34.34 13.86 -3.43
N GLU A 69 35.59 13.51 -3.11
CA GLU A 69 36.72 14.46 -3.08
C GLU A 69 36.49 15.70 -2.20
N GLY A 70 35.74 15.56 -1.10
CA GLY A 70 35.47 16.65 -0.16
C GLY A 70 34.43 17.67 -0.61
N LYS A 71 33.68 17.39 -1.70
CA LYS A 71 32.70 18.33 -2.29
C LYS A 71 31.32 18.27 -1.65
N GLU A 72 30.91 17.13 -1.09
CA GLU A 72 29.60 16.97 -0.44
C GLU A 72 29.77 16.53 1.03
N GLU A 73 28.98 17.14 1.92
CA GLU A 73 28.98 16.86 3.36
C GLU A 73 27.67 16.18 3.76
N TYR A 74 27.75 15.23 4.69
CA TYR A 74 26.60 14.73 5.42
C TYR A 74 26.86 14.70 6.91
N LEU A 75 25.78 14.77 7.69
CA LEU A 75 25.84 14.65 9.14
C LEU A 75 25.58 13.20 9.53
N MET A 76 26.55 12.60 10.23
CA MET A 76 26.42 11.26 10.80
C MET A 76 26.10 11.36 12.28
N VAL A 77 25.12 10.59 12.75
CA VAL A 77 24.68 10.53 14.15
C VAL A 77 24.68 9.08 14.61
N HIS A 78 25.37 8.79 15.71
CA HIS A 78 25.30 7.52 16.44
C HIS A 78 24.59 7.75 17.77
N ALA A 79 23.70 6.84 18.16
CA ALA A 79 23.00 6.92 19.43
C ALA A 79 22.55 5.55 19.93
N SER A 80 22.17 5.47 21.20
CA SER A 80 21.51 4.34 21.83
C SER A 80 19.99 4.55 21.77
N LEU A 81 19.25 3.67 21.10
CA LEU A 81 17.79 3.69 21.03
C LEU A 81 17.19 2.70 22.04
N ASP A 82 16.19 3.13 22.80
CA ASP A 82 15.34 2.31 23.65
C ASP A 82 13.88 2.67 23.45
N TYR A 83 13.19 1.89 22.62
CA TYR A 83 11.78 2.03 22.35
C TYR A 83 10.98 1.05 23.20
N PHE A 84 10.01 1.54 23.98
CA PHE A 84 9.16 0.70 24.83
C PHE A 84 7.69 1.07 24.70
N ALA A 85 6.89 0.16 24.13
CA ALA A 85 5.45 0.30 23.96
C ALA A 85 4.68 -0.55 24.99
N ARG A 86 3.76 0.09 25.71
CA ARG A 86 2.85 -0.56 26.68
C ARG A 86 1.72 -1.33 25.98
N ASP A 87 0.99 -2.15 26.73
CA ASP A 87 0.07 -3.18 26.23
C ASP A 87 -0.92 -2.73 25.14
N GLY A 88 -1.05 -3.54 24.08
CA GLY A 88 -2.05 -3.35 23.02
C GLY A 88 -1.56 -2.60 21.78
N ALA A 89 -0.27 -2.27 21.71
CA ALA A 89 0.33 -1.42 20.68
C ALA A 89 0.69 -2.13 19.36
N ILE A 90 0.73 -3.46 19.27
CA ILE A 90 0.90 -4.12 17.96
C ILE A 90 -0.17 -5.20 17.88
N LYS A 91 -1.16 -4.96 17.02
CA LYS A 91 -2.25 -5.89 16.70
C LYS A 91 -2.03 -6.40 15.30
N MET A 92 -1.59 -7.63 15.17
CA MET A 92 -1.38 -8.29 13.89
C MET A 92 -2.40 -9.40 13.71
N SER A 93 -2.58 -9.87 12.48
CA SER A 93 -3.28 -11.11 12.19
C SER A 93 -2.34 -12.06 11.44
N CYS A 94 -2.30 -13.32 11.86
CA CYS A 94 -1.63 -14.38 11.12
C CYS A 94 -2.67 -15.48 10.87
N HIS A 95 -2.99 -15.75 9.60
CA HIS A 95 -4.01 -16.75 9.21
C HIS A 95 -5.38 -16.51 9.91
N GLY A 96 -5.77 -15.24 10.07
CA GLY A 96 -7.01 -14.87 10.75
C GLY A 96 -6.95 -14.82 12.28
N PHE A 97 -5.86 -15.29 12.91
CA PHE A 97 -5.70 -15.21 14.37
C PHE A 97 -5.12 -13.85 14.80
N PRO A 98 -5.77 -13.14 15.75
CA PRO A 98 -5.24 -11.90 16.28
C PRO A 98 -4.02 -12.17 17.17
N ILE A 99 -2.88 -11.63 16.78
CA ILE A 99 -1.65 -11.59 17.56
C ILE A 99 -1.57 -10.22 18.22
N LEU A 100 -1.47 -10.20 19.55
CA LEU A 100 -1.38 -8.98 20.33
C LEU A 100 -0.06 -8.96 21.08
N PHE A 101 0.80 -8.01 20.72
CA PHE A 101 2.05 -7.78 21.45
C PHE A 101 1.79 -6.88 22.65
N LYS A 102 2.34 -7.30 23.78
CA LYS A 102 2.34 -6.60 25.06
C LYS A 102 3.78 -6.32 25.46
N GLN A 103 4.01 -5.17 26.11
CA GLN A 103 5.34 -4.78 26.59
C GLN A 103 6.43 -4.91 25.51
N PHE A 104 6.17 -4.39 24.31
CA PHE A 104 7.09 -4.50 23.19
C PHE A 104 8.25 -3.53 23.39
N ARG A 105 9.49 -4.05 23.35
CA ARG A 105 10.70 -3.26 23.51
C ARG A 105 11.69 -3.57 22.39
N ILE A 106 12.30 -2.53 21.83
CA ILE A 106 13.46 -2.63 20.95
C ILE A 106 14.56 -1.75 21.53
N LYS A 107 15.72 -2.35 21.78
CA LYS A 107 16.90 -1.64 22.28
C LYS A 107 18.12 -1.95 21.43
N GLY A 108 18.86 -0.94 20.98
CA GLY A 108 20.06 -1.15 20.18
C GLY A 108 20.78 0.14 19.81
N LYS A 109 22.02 0.03 19.32
CA LYS A 109 22.78 1.15 18.77
C LYS A 109 22.29 1.48 17.36
N ILE A 110 21.96 2.74 17.13
CA ILE A 110 21.45 3.26 15.86
C ILE A 110 22.45 4.21 15.21
N ARG A 111 22.35 4.29 13.90
CA ARG A 111 23.09 5.18 13.03
C ARG A 111 22.11 5.91 12.12
N ILE A 112 22.22 7.23 12.08
CA ILE A 112 21.40 8.12 11.28
C ILE A 112 22.31 9.00 10.44
N ALA A 113 22.18 8.94 9.11
CA ALA A 113 22.89 9.81 8.19
C ALA A 113 21.90 10.81 7.56
N LEU A 114 22.23 12.11 7.61
CA LEU A 114 21.45 13.18 6.97
C LEU A 114 22.16 13.61 5.69
N MET A 115 21.60 13.26 4.53
CA MET A 115 22.30 13.36 3.25
C MET A 115 21.46 14.05 2.16
N PRO A 116 22.06 14.87 1.28
CA PRO A 116 23.24 15.69 1.56
C PRO A 116 22.88 16.75 2.62
N PHE A 117 23.83 17.17 3.47
CA PHE A 117 23.59 18.16 4.52
C PHE A 117 24.12 19.54 4.12
N LYS A 118 23.27 20.57 4.23
CA LYS A 118 23.66 21.98 4.04
C LYS A 118 23.42 22.74 5.34
N THR A 119 24.39 23.54 5.76
CA THR A 119 24.34 24.32 7.01
C THR A 119 23.53 25.60 6.86
N ASN A 120 23.51 26.24 5.68
CA ASN A 120 22.85 27.54 5.47
C ASN A 120 21.99 27.60 4.18
N PRO A 121 20.65 27.51 4.27
CA PRO A 121 19.85 27.13 5.44
C PRO A 121 20.02 25.65 5.82
N ILE A 122 19.82 25.29 7.10
CA ILE A 122 19.83 23.90 7.58
C ILE A 122 18.82 23.09 6.76
N SER A 123 19.33 22.26 5.86
CA SER A 123 18.51 21.47 4.95
C SER A 123 19.23 20.18 4.58
N PHE A 124 18.45 19.11 4.38
CA PHE A 124 18.97 17.83 3.95
C PHE A 124 17.98 17.12 3.03
N GLY A 125 18.51 16.30 2.11
CA GLY A 125 17.71 15.67 1.07
C GLY A 125 16.88 14.49 1.54
N GLY A 126 17.46 13.69 2.43
CA GLY A 126 16.86 12.51 3.03
C GLY A 126 17.61 12.04 4.28
N ILE A 127 17.01 11.08 4.97
CA ILE A 127 17.54 10.43 6.17
C ILE A 127 17.79 8.96 5.84
N GLN A 128 18.97 8.45 6.16
CA GLN A 128 19.23 7.02 6.24
C GLN A 128 19.25 6.60 7.71
N PHE A 129 18.52 5.54 8.06
CA PHE A 129 18.47 4.94 9.39
C PHE A 129 18.94 3.48 9.32
N SER A 130 19.83 3.08 10.24
CA SER A 130 20.18 1.67 10.44
C SER A 130 20.50 1.39 11.90
N PHE A 131 20.28 0.15 12.32
CA PHE A 131 20.91 -0.41 13.51
C PHE A 131 22.32 -0.85 13.15
N ILE A 132 23.27 -0.58 14.02
CA ILE A 132 24.67 -1.00 13.82
C ILE A 132 24.77 -2.54 13.94
N GLU A 133 24.05 -3.11 14.89
CA GLU A 133 23.99 -4.55 15.19
C GLU A 133 22.53 -5.00 15.35
N THR A 134 22.30 -6.31 15.42
CA THR A 134 20.96 -6.85 15.67
C THR A 134 20.44 -6.30 17.02
N PRO A 135 19.33 -5.55 17.04
CA PRO A 135 18.83 -4.97 18.29
C PRO A 135 18.22 -6.05 19.19
N LEU A 136 18.21 -5.78 20.49
CA LEU A 136 17.48 -6.58 21.47
C LEU A 136 15.98 -6.32 21.32
N ILE A 137 15.23 -7.37 20.96
CA ILE A 137 13.78 -7.31 20.81
C ILE A 137 13.16 -8.17 21.91
N SER A 138 12.28 -7.58 22.73
CA SER A 138 11.58 -8.31 23.79
C SER A 138 10.10 -7.95 23.80
N TYR A 139 9.25 -8.95 23.97
CA TYR A 139 7.79 -8.76 24.00
C TYR A 139 7.07 -9.94 24.67
N ARG A 140 5.82 -9.70 25.06
CA ARG A 140 4.87 -10.73 25.49
C ARG A 140 3.76 -10.88 24.44
N LEU A 141 3.32 -12.12 24.23
CA LEU A 141 2.21 -12.44 23.33
C LEU A 141 0.95 -12.74 24.12
N ASN A 142 -0.21 -12.51 23.50
CA ASN A 142 -1.47 -13.09 23.98
C ASN A 142 -1.45 -14.63 23.89
N VAL A 143 -2.28 -15.27 24.72
CA VAL A 143 -2.33 -16.74 24.85
C VAL A 143 -2.54 -17.43 23.50
N THR A 144 -3.39 -16.86 22.64
CA THR A 144 -3.69 -17.39 21.30
C THR A 144 -2.50 -17.36 20.33
N ALA A 145 -1.49 -16.53 20.58
CA ALA A 145 -0.31 -16.40 19.72
C ALA A 145 0.94 -17.13 20.27
N LEU A 146 0.89 -17.68 21.49
CA LEU A 146 1.99 -18.45 22.07
C LEU A 146 2.48 -19.62 21.20
N PRO A 147 1.59 -20.40 20.52
CA PRO A 147 2.03 -21.48 19.64
C PRO A 147 2.87 -21.00 18.45
N PHE A 148 2.67 -19.75 18.01
CA PHE A 148 3.37 -19.17 16.85
C PHE A 148 4.62 -18.38 17.24
N ARG A 149 4.99 -18.32 18.52
CA ARG A 149 6.09 -17.48 19.02
C ARG A 149 7.39 -17.67 18.24
N ARG A 150 7.81 -18.92 18.01
CA ARG A 150 9.03 -19.24 17.26
C ARG A 150 8.99 -18.72 15.81
N LEU A 151 7.84 -18.82 15.16
CA LEU A 151 7.66 -18.34 13.78
C LEU A 151 7.74 -16.80 13.74
N ILE A 152 7.11 -16.15 14.72
CA ILE A 152 7.12 -14.68 14.87
C ILE A 152 8.54 -14.19 15.13
N ASP A 153 9.24 -14.76 16.11
CA ASP A 153 10.63 -14.43 16.44
C ASP A 153 11.52 -14.53 15.19
N ASN A 154 11.45 -15.66 14.47
CA ASN A 154 12.25 -15.88 13.28
C ASN A 154 11.96 -14.88 12.16
N LYS A 155 10.67 -14.62 11.85
CA LYS A 155 10.30 -13.69 10.78
C LYS A 155 10.64 -12.24 11.13
N MET A 156 10.42 -11.81 12.38
CA MET A 156 10.73 -10.45 12.81
C MET A 156 12.24 -10.19 12.80
N ILE A 157 13.03 -11.08 13.41
CA ILE A 157 14.49 -10.94 13.44
C ILE A 157 15.06 -10.99 12.02
N SER A 158 14.57 -11.92 11.18
CA SER A 158 15.01 -12.00 9.78
C SER A 158 14.71 -10.71 9.00
N PHE A 159 13.55 -10.10 9.22
CA PHE A 159 13.17 -8.85 8.56
C PHE A 159 14.02 -7.68 9.04
N ILE A 160 14.13 -7.48 10.35
CA ILE A 160 14.94 -6.40 10.93
C ILE A 160 16.39 -6.52 10.48
N ASN A 161 16.96 -7.73 10.51
CA ASN A 161 18.32 -7.94 10.06
C ASN A 161 18.47 -7.64 8.56
N SER A 162 17.58 -8.15 7.71
CA SER A 162 17.69 -7.94 6.27
C SER A 162 17.44 -6.49 5.81
N LYS A 163 16.64 -5.70 6.54
CA LYS A 163 16.19 -4.38 6.09
C LYS A 163 16.72 -3.20 6.92
N MET A 164 17.02 -3.40 8.19
CA MET A 164 17.24 -2.32 9.15
C MET A 164 18.59 -2.39 9.87
N VAL A 165 19.32 -3.50 9.79
CA VAL A 165 20.64 -3.65 10.41
C VAL A 165 21.72 -3.55 9.32
N PHE A 166 22.80 -2.81 9.61
CA PHE A 166 23.90 -2.56 8.68
C PHE A 166 24.39 -3.85 7.97
N PRO A 167 24.61 -3.84 6.64
CA PRO A 167 24.55 -2.69 5.72
C PRO A 167 23.13 -2.30 5.28
N GLY A 168 22.11 -3.05 5.71
CA GLY A 168 20.71 -2.71 5.53
C GLY A 168 20.36 -1.39 6.22
N ARG A 169 19.60 -0.55 5.52
CA ARG A 169 19.19 0.77 5.98
C ARG A 169 17.81 1.09 5.45
N VAL A 170 17.11 1.96 6.16
CA VAL A 170 15.83 2.51 5.74
C VAL A 170 16.02 3.97 5.38
N ILE A 171 15.44 4.36 4.23
CA ILE A 171 15.68 5.65 3.60
C ILE A 171 14.39 6.44 3.58
N ILE A 172 14.45 7.68 4.08
CA ILE A 172 13.32 8.59 4.15
C ILE A 172 13.64 9.82 3.30
N PRO A 173 13.00 10.01 2.13
CA PRO A 173 13.15 11.22 1.33
C PRO A 173 12.44 12.38 2.02
N ILE A 174 13.07 13.55 2.04
CA ILE A 174 12.53 14.77 2.67
C ILE A 174 12.30 15.88 1.64
N SER A 175 13.06 15.84 0.55
CA SER A 175 12.97 16.81 -0.54
C SER A 175 12.79 16.10 -1.88
N SER A 176 12.41 16.86 -2.90
CA SER A 176 12.40 16.41 -4.31
C SER A 176 13.80 16.31 -4.94
N MET A 177 14.88 16.35 -4.14
CA MET A 177 16.24 16.18 -4.64
C MET A 177 16.46 14.78 -5.22
N ASP A 178 17.46 14.68 -6.10
CA ASP A 178 17.84 13.43 -6.75
C ASP A 178 18.01 12.30 -5.71
N PRO A 179 17.19 11.23 -5.79
CA PRO A 179 17.28 10.07 -4.91
C PRO A 179 18.68 9.49 -4.77
N MET A 180 19.53 9.56 -5.80
CA MET A 180 20.90 9.07 -5.72
C MET A 180 21.70 9.71 -4.59
N LYS A 181 21.50 11.01 -4.33
CA LYS A 181 22.29 11.78 -3.34
C LYS A 181 22.09 11.35 -1.88
N TYR A 182 21.02 10.62 -1.60
CA TYR A 182 20.72 10.14 -0.25
C TYR A 182 20.42 8.63 -0.21
N ARG A 183 20.55 7.92 -1.33
CA ARG A 183 20.36 6.47 -1.42
C ARG A 183 21.65 5.67 -1.61
N SER A 184 22.71 6.28 -2.16
CA SER A 184 23.97 5.59 -2.42
C SER A 184 24.70 5.19 -1.13
N PHE A 185 25.13 3.94 -1.05
CA PHE A 185 26.16 3.43 -0.17
C PHE A 185 27.52 3.76 -0.74
N ILE A 186 28.25 4.62 -0.06
CA ILE A 186 29.56 5.08 -0.53
C ILE A 186 30.60 4.57 0.47
N PRO A 187 31.20 3.40 0.22
CA PRO A 187 32.21 2.88 1.12
C PRO A 187 33.45 3.77 1.05
N ILE A 188 34.00 4.13 2.21
CA ILE A 188 35.33 4.73 2.33
C ILE A 188 36.44 3.68 2.12
N GLY A 189 36.09 2.39 2.19
CA GLY A 189 37.01 1.29 1.93
C GLY A 189 36.50 -0.08 2.38
N LEU A 190 37.39 -1.06 2.25
CA LEU A 190 37.22 -2.47 2.60
C LEU A 190 38.07 -2.80 3.83
N PHE A 191 37.41 -3.25 4.89
CA PHE A 191 38.05 -3.85 6.05
C PHE A 191 38.20 -5.36 5.82
N ALA A 192 39.45 -5.83 5.79
CA ALA A 192 39.78 -7.24 5.60
C ALA A 192 40.36 -7.81 6.90
N LEU A 193 39.77 -8.89 7.38
CA LEU A 193 40.18 -9.63 8.59
C LEU A 193 40.55 -11.06 8.21
N ARG A 194 41.71 -11.53 8.64
CA ARG A 194 42.13 -12.92 8.50
C ARG A 194 42.34 -13.53 9.87
N LEU A 195 41.70 -14.67 10.12
CA LEU A 195 42.02 -15.49 11.28
C LEU A 195 43.26 -16.32 10.95
N LYS A 196 44.19 -16.49 11.91
CA LYS A 196 45.44 -17.25 11.71
C LYS A 196 45.47 -18.55 12.51
N ARG A 197 45.24 -18.45 13.81
CA ARG A 197 45.37 -19.59 14.72
C ARG A 197 44.50 -19.40 15.96
N LEU A 198 43.79 -20.46 16.32
CA LEU A 198 43.07 -20.59 17.58
C LEU A 198 43.89 -21.48 18.52
N THR A 199 44.29 -20.93 19.67
CA THR A 199 44.97 -21.67 20.74
C THR A 199 44.02 -21.81 21.92
N VAL A 200 43.68 -23.04 22.30
CA VAL A 200 42.74 -23.30 23.41
C VAL A 200 43.51 -23.76 24.64
N GLY A 201 43.32 -23.07 25.78
CA GLY A 201 43.98 -23.43 27.04
C GLY A 201 43.57 -24.81 27.57
N GLU A 202 44.45 -25.44 28.35
CA GLU A 202 44.16 -26.68 29.08
C GLU A 202 43.18 -26.44 30.25
N GLU A 203 42.32 -27.41 30.56
CA GLU A 203 41.38 -27.34 31.69
C GLU A 203 42.12 -27.26 33.03
N HIS A 204 41.65 -26.40 33.94
CA HIS A 204 41.98 -26.55 35.36
C HIS A 204 41.17 -27.73 35.93
N GLU A 205 41.83 -28.72 36.52
CA GLU A 205 41.18 -29.84 37.22
C GLU A 205 40.23 -29.32 38.31
N VAL A 206 38.91 -29.44 38.09
CA VAL A 206 37.90 -29.18 39.12
C VAL A 206 37.29 -30.51 39.59
N GLY A 207 37.78 -31.00 40.73
CA GLY A 207 37.04 -31.81 41.72
C GLY A 207 36.55 -33.22 41.34
N PRO A 208 36.36 -34.13 42.32
CA PRO A 208 36.27 -35.58 42.10
C PRO A 208 34.89 -36.10 41.63
N CYS A 209 34.13 -35.36 40.82
CA CYS A 209 32.77 -35.75 40.40
C CYS A 209 32.50 -35.69 38.89
N SER A 210 33.47 -36.07 38.06
CA SER A 210 33.29 -36.16 36.58
C SER A 210 33.78 -37.48 35.97
N SER A 211 33.83 -38.57 36.74
CA SER A 211 34.18 -39.90 36.24
C SER A 211 32.94 -40.71 35.84
N CYS A 212 32.38 -40.45 34.65
CA CYS A 212 31.55 -41.44 33.93
C CYS A 212 31.40 -41.15 32.42
N PHE A 213 31.58 -39.91 31.95
CA PHE A 213 31.61 -39.59 30.52
C PHE A 213 32.59 -38.43 30.27
N GLY A 214 33.84 -38.76 29.91
CA GLY A 214 34.80 -37.75 29.46
C GLY A 214 34.31 -37.08 28.19
N ARG A 215 33.93 -35.79 28.27
CA ARG A 215 33.70 -34.96 27.08
C ARG A 215 35.06 -34.70 26.43
N ARG A 216 35.32 -35.30 25.27
CA ARG A 216 36.49 -34.96 24.46
C ARG A 216 36.30 -33.54 23.91
N GLN A 217 37.31 -32.68 24.05
CA GLN A 217 37.32 -31.37 23.42
C GLN A 217 37.27 -31.51 21.88
N PRO A 218 36.54 -30.63 21.18
CA PRO A 218 36.41 -30.72 19.73
C PRO A 218 37.74 -30.43 19.02
N LEU A 219 38.03 -31.16 17.94
CA LEU A 219 39.23 -30.99 17.12
C LEU A 219 39.16 -29.75 16.21
N SER A 220 37.94 -29.27 15.94
CA SER A 220 37.66 -28.08 15.16
C SER A 220 36.39 -27.37 15.63
N TYR A 221 36.29 -26.08 15.32
CA TYR A 221 35.18 -25.21 15.68
C TYR A 221 34.58 -24.58 14.43
N HIS A 222 33.25 -24.65 14.28
CA HIS A 222 32.53 -23.80 13.33
C HIS A 222 32.61 -22.35 13.81
N THR A 223 33.24 -21.50 13.01
CA THR A 223 33.54 -20.11 13.36
C THR A 223 32.72 -19.17 12.51
N GLN A 224 32.05 -18.24 13.16
CA GLN A 224 31.27 -17.19 12.52
C GLN A 224 31.92 -15.85 12.79
N VAL A 225 32.29 -15.13 11.73
CA VAL A 225 32.78 -13.74 11.79
C VAL A 225 31.69 -12.84 11.22
N SER A 226 31.23 -11.86 11.99
CA SER A 226 30.19 -10.94 11.55
C SER A 226 30.48 -9.47 11.86
N LEU A 227 29.97 -8.61 10.98
CA LEU A 227 29.92 -7.15 11.14
C LEU A 227 28.54 -6.70 10.67
N GLY A 228 27.73 -6.20 11.60
CA GLY A 228 26.30 -5.97 11.37
C GLY A 228 25.59 -7.28 11.02
N THR A 229 25.08 -7.39 9.79
CA THR A 229 24.46 -8.63 9.25
C THR A 229 25.31 -9.38 8.25
N SER A 230 26.42 -8.78 7.81
CA SER A 230 27.41 -9.49 6.99
C SER A 230 28.07 -10.55 7.85
N MET A 231 28.00 -11.81 7.42
CA MET A 231 28.49 -12.95 8.18
C MET A 231 29.21 -13.91 7.25
N ILE A 232 30.39 -14.36 7.67
CA ILE A 232 31.23 -15.32 6.97
C ILE A 232 31.47 -16.48 7.93
N GLU A 233 31.22 -17.71 7.46
CA GLU A 233 31.34 -18.93 8.25
C GLU A 233 32.40 -19.86 7.65
N PHE A 234 33.19 -20.49 8.51
CA PHE A 234 34.19 -21.48 8.10
C PHE A 234 34.64 -22.32 9.31
N GLU A 235 35.28 -23.46 9.02
CA GLU A 235 35.78 -24.37 10.03
C GLU A 235 37.19 -23.95 10.50
N MET A 236 37.39 -23.87 11.82
CA MET A 236 38.66 -23.56 12.46
C MET A 236 39.25 -24.77 13.17
N PRO A 237 40.42 -25.28 12.74
CA PRO A 237 41.10 -26.34 13.48
C PRO A 237 41.64 -25.81 14.81
N LYS A 238 41.61 -26.66 15.84
CA LYS A 238 42.20 -26.36 17.14
C LYS A 238 43.74 -26.48 17.07
N ASP A 239 44.44 -25.53 17.70
CA ASP A 239 45.90 -25.49 17.91
C ASP A 239 46.77 -25.62 16.66
N THR A 240 46.16 -25.53 15.48
CA THR A 240 46.78 -25.67 14.16
C THR A 240 46.59 -24.38 13.38
N ASP A 241 47.59 -23.99 12.60
CA ASP A 241 47.45 -22.87 11.68
C ASP A 241 46.48 -23.22 10.55
N ILE A 242 45.77 -22.21 10.05
CA ILE A 242 44.80 -22.39 8.98
C ILE A 242 45.57 -22.44 7.65
N GLU A 243 45.53 -23.59 6.98
CA GLU A 243 46.28 -23.80 5.73
C GLU A 243 45.75 -22.95 4.56
N GLU A 244 44.46 -22.60 4.56
CA GLU A 244 43.83 -21.75 3.54
C GLU A 244 43.77 -20.28 3.97
N GLU A 245 44.40 -19.39 3.20
CA GLU A 245 44.32 -17.94 3.43
C GLU A 245 42.91 -17.40 3.11
N LYS A 246 41.99 -17.45 4.08
CA LYS A 246 40.64 -16.90 3.94
C LYS A 246 40.52 -15.53 4.61
N TRP A 247 40.24 -14.51 3.79
CA TRP A 247 39.95 -13.14 4.23
C TRP A 247 38.45 -12.93 4.42
N CYS A 248 38.06 -12.39 5.57
CA CYS A 248 36.73 -11.88 5.86
C CYS A 248 36.68 -10.40 5.49
N GLU A 249 35.89 -10.05 4.48
CA GLU A 249 35.92 -8.72 3.86
C GLU A 249 34.60 -7.96 4.05
N PHE A 250 34.66 -6.82 4.72
CA PHE A 250 33.51 -5.97 5.05
C PHE A 250 33.68 -4.56 4.50
N LEU A 251 32.68 -4.04 3.79
CA LEU A 251 32.68 -2.65 3.30
C LEU A 251 32.22 -1.70 4.39
N LEU A 252 32.93 -0.58 4.56
CA LEU A 252 32.65 0.43 5.58
C LEU A 252 32.47 1.82 4.95
N GLU A 253 31.49 2.59 5.44
CA GLU A 253 31.29 4.01 5.09
C GLU A 253 31.95 4.95 6.10
N VAL A 254 32.15 4.47 7.32
CA VAL A 254 32.86 5.14 8.42
C VAL A 254 33.48 4.07 9.30
N PHE A 255 34.53 4.39 10.06
CA PHE A 255 35.10 3.45 11.03
C PHE A 255 34.30 3.39 12.34
N GLN A 256 33.75 4.54 12.73
CA GLN A 256 33.16 4.77 14.04
C GLN A 256 31.97 3.85 14.27
N GLY A 257 31.92 3.21 15.44
CA GLY A 257 30.76 2.49 15.93
C GLY A 257 30.58 1.07 15.37
N HIS A 258 31.37 0.62 14.40
CA HIS A 258 31.32 -0.78 13.95
C HIS A 258 32.05 -1.71 14.90
N GLN A 259 31.42 -2.85 15.19
CA GLN A 259 32.03 -3.94 15.95
C GLN A 259 32.11 -5.20 15.09
N VAL A 260 33.24 -5.88 15.20
CA VAL A 260 33.42 -7.23 14.67
C VAL A 260 33.09 -8.21 15.78
N MET A 261 32.24 -9.19 15.47
CA MET A 261 31.88 -10.28 16.37
C MET A 261 32.44 -11.58 15.81
N ILE A 262 33.14 -12.35 16.65
CA ILE A 262 33.63 -13.69 16.32
C ILE A 262 33.03 -14.68 17.31
N SER A 263 32.35 -15.71 16.81
CA SER A 263 31.69 -16.75 17.62
C SER A 263 32.20 -18.13 17.26
N LEU A 264 32.45 -18.97 18.27
CA LEU A 264 32.93 -20.35 18.13
C LEU A 264 31.86 -21.37 18.56
N ILE A 265 31.60 -22.36 17.70
CA ILE A 265 30.59 -23.42 17.89
C ILE A 265 31.27 -24.79 17.65
N PRO A 266 31.07 -25.82 18.49
CA PRO A 266 31.75 -27.12 18.33
C PRO A 266 31.24 -27.91 17.11
N PHE A 267 32.15 -28.53 16.37
CA PHE A 267 31.81 -29.36 15.19
C PHE A 267 31.15 -30.68 15.62
N GLY A 268 29.93 -30.97 15.13
CA GLY A 268 29.14 -32.16 15.46
C GLY A 268 27.74 -31.90 16.06
N GLY A 269 27.40 -30.64 16.37
CA GLY A 269 26.01 -30.22 16.58
C GLY A 269 25.30 -30.00 15.24
N LYS A 270 24.05 -30.44 15.10
CA LYS A 270 23.23 -30.16 13.91
C LYS A 270 23.28 -28.66 13.60
N ALA A 271 23.56 -28.28 12.36
CA ALA A 271 23.48 -26.91 11.86
C ALA A 271 22.26 -26.18 12.48
N ILE A 272 22.53 -25.25 13.39
CA ILE A 272 21.50 -24.61 14.19
C ILE A 272 20.82 -23.54 13.33
N LYS A 273 19.58 -23.81 12.93
CA LYS A 273 18.62 -22.74 12.66
C LYS A 273 18.56 -21.86 13.92
N LYS A 274 19.01 -20.61 13.76
CA LYS A 274 19.02 -19.48 14.71
C LYS A 274 18.13 -19.64 15.97
N THR A 275 18.68 -19.16 17.09
CA THR A 275 18.02 -18.77 18.36
C THR A 275 17.93 -19.76 19.53
N ASN A 276 19.00 -20.46 19.91
CA ASN A 276 19.13 -20.91 21.31
C ASN A 276 20.57 -20.73 21.81
N SER A 277 20.74 -19.87 22.81
CA SER A 277 21.99 -19.49 23.48
C SER A 277 22.63 -20.60 24.35
N LYS A 278 22.31 -21.87 24.09
CA LYS A 278 22.73 -23.01 24.93
C LYS A 278 23.92 -23.80 24.39
N GLU A 279 24.44 -23.47 23.20
CA GLU A 279 25.55 -24.20 22.55
C GLU A 279 26.71 -23.29 22.10
N LEU A 280 26.68 -22.00 22.44
CA LEU A 280 27.79 -21.08 22.17
C LEU A 280 28.94 -21.44 23.13
N LEU A 281 30.14 -21.74 22.60
CA LEU A 281 31.29 -22.05 23.45
C LEU A 281 32.12 -20.83 23.78
N GLY A 282 32.25 -19.84 22.88
CA GLY A 282 32.93 -18.58 23.19
C GLY A 282 32.67 -17.48 22.16
N HIS A 283 32.92 -16.24 22.58
CA HIS A 283 32.72 -15.05 21.76
C HIS A 283 33.82 -14.01 21.98
N LEU A 284 34.09 -13.22 20.95
CA LEU A 284 35.00 -12.07 20.96
C LEU A 284 34.33 -10.93 20.21
N SER A 285 34.41 -9.72 20.78
CA SER A 285 33.99 -8.49 20.12
C SER A 285 35.06 -7.41 20.23
N PHE A 286 35.26 -6.64 19.16
CA PHE A 286 36.15 -5.48 19.18
C PHE A 286 35.67 -4.38 18.23
N ASP A 287 36.07 -3.14 18.55
CA ASP A 287 35.73 -1.94 17.79
C ASP A 287 36.74 -1.71 16.67
N VAL A 288 36.26 -1.61 15.43
CA VAL A 288 37.11 -1.52 14.23
C VAL A 288 37.99 -0.27 14.25
N MET A 289 37.44 0.86 14.70
CA MET A 289 38.16 2.13 14.75
C MET A 289 39.34 2.07 15.73
N LYS A 290 39.11 1.47 16.91
CA LYS A 290 40.15 1.34 17.94
C LYS A 290 41.30 0.43 17.51
N GLU A 291 41.01 -0.63 16.78
CA GLU A 291 42.04 -1.57 16.32
C GLU A 291 42.84 -1.05 15.13
N LEU A 292 42.18 -0.39 14.17
CA LEU A 292 42.85 0.14 12.99
C LEU A 292 43.56 1.47 13.24
N GLY A 293 43.17 2.25 14.24
CA GLY A 293 43.71 3.59 14.48
C GLY A 293 43.32 4.62 13.42
N GLY A 294 42.30 4.34 12.60
CA GLY A 294 41.81 5.23 11.55
C GLY A 294 42.56 5.11 10.21
N GLU A 295 42.44 6.13 9.36
CA GLU A 295 43.01 6.12 8.00
C GLU A 295 44.54 6.15 7.96
N GLU A 296 45.20 6.54 9.05
CA GLU A 296 46.66 6.64 9.15
C GLU A 296 47.37 5.29 8.93
N ASN A 297 46.69 4.17 9.18
CA ASN A 297 47.20 2.83 8.94
C ASN A 297 46.68 2.21 7.63
N ARG A 298 46.31 3.03 6.63
CA ARG A 298 45.92 2.55 5.29
C ARG A 298 46.95 1.59 4.71
N PHE A 299 46.47 0.49 4.12
CA PHE A 299 47.27 -0.57 3.51
C PHE A 299 48.25 -1.29 4.45
N LYS A 300 48.29 -0.94 5.74
CA LYS A 300 49.19 -1.54 6.72
C LYS A 300 48.55 -2.80 7.31
N LYS A 301 49.32 -3.88 7.32
CA LYS A 301 48.95 -5.11 8.02
C LYS A 301 49.14 -4.93 9.53
N LEU A 302 48.07 -5.15 10.28
CA LEU A 302 48.06 -5.11 11.73
C LEU A 302 47.82 -6.51 12.27
N GLU A 303 48.79 -7.05 13.00
CA GLU A 303 48.68 -8.36 13.65
C GLU A 303 48.24 -8.16 15.11
N ALA A 304 47.24 -8.93 15.55
CA ALA A 304 46.76 -8.87 16.93
C ALA A 304 46.47 -10.27 17.47
N THR A 305 46.67 -10.46 18.77
CA THR A 305 46.24 -11.67 19.49
C THR A 305 45.17 -11.27 20.51
N LYS A 306 43.98 -11.83 20.37
CA LYS A 306 42.82 -11.50 21.19
C LYS A 306 42.45 -12.66 22.11
N LYS A 307 42.04 -12.33 23.33
CA LYS A 307 41.53 -13.30 24.30
C LYS A 307 40.05 -13.58 24.01
N LEU A 308 39.68 -14.85 23.98
CA LEU A 308 38.29 -15.31 23.87
C LEU A 308 37.78 -15.77 25.23
N GLU A 309 36.56 -15.34 25.57
CA GLU A 309 35.85 -15.79 26.76
C GLU A 309 35.00 -17.02 26.39
N LEU A 310 35.34 -18.18 26.94
CA LEU A 310 34.55 -19.41 26.80
C LEU A 310 33.46 -19.49 27.89
N ILE A 311 32.29 -20.01 27.54
CA ILE A 311 31.06 -20.05 28.37
C ILE A 311 31.09 -21.19 29.41
N GLU A 312 31.80 -22.28 29.15
CA GLU A 312 32.12 -23.30 30.17
C GLU A 312 33.41 -22.88 30.91
N GLU A 313 33.35 -22.94 32.25
CA GLU A 313 34.19 -22.22 33.23
C GLU A 313 35.69 -22.11 32.89
N GLY A 314 36.14 -20.86 32.64
CA GLY A 314 37.51 -20.43 32.94
C GLY A 314 38.62 -20.75 31.92
N VAL A 315 38.32 -21.39 30.79
CA VAL A 315 39.33 -21.66 29.76
C VAL A 315 39.61 -20.38 28.94
N LEU A 316 40.80 -19.81 29.13
CA LEU A 316 41.30 -18.70 28.30
C LEU A 316 41.81 -19.27 26.97
N SER A 317 41.19 -18.86 25.86
CA SER A 317 41.68 -19.16 24.51
C SER A 317 42.21 -17.89 23.83
N LEU A 318 43.24 -18.04 22.99
CA LEU A 318 43.87 -16.96 22.25
C LEU A 318 43.62 -17.14 20.76
N LEU A 319 43.17 -16.08 20.10
CA LEU A 319 42.97 -16.03 18.65
C LEU A 319 43.91 -15.00 18.04
N SER A 320 44.77 -15.48 17.14
CA SER A 320 45.64 -14.62 16.35
C SER A 320 44.91 -14.20 15.07
N ILE A 321 44.90 -12.89 14.80
CA ILE A 321 44.22 -12.26 13.67
C ILE A 321 45.15 -11.28 12.95
N ASP A 322 44.95 -11.14 11.64
CA ASP A 322 45.50 -10.05 10.85
C ASP A 322 44.35 -9.16 10.36
N MET A 323 44.59 -7.85 10.37
CA MET A 323 43.65 -6.84 9.92
C MET A 323 44.33 -5.93 8.91
N ILE A 324 43.60 -5.58 7.85
CA ILE A 324 44.05 -4.63 6.83
C ILE A 324 42.90 -3.68 6.49
N TRP A 325 43.22 -2.39 6.41
CA TRP A 325 42.34 -1.38 5.83
C TRP A 325 42.73 -1.08 4.38
N LEU A 326 41.78 -1.23 3.45
CA LEU A 326 41.95 -0.93 2.04
C LEU A 326 41.01 0.23 1.67
N PRO A 327 41.49 1.48 1.60
CA PRO A 327 40.64 2.61 1.20
C PRO A 327 40.14 2.45 -0.24
N THR A 328 39.00 3.07 -0.57
CA THR A 328 38.47 3.12 -1.95
C THR A 328 39.29 4.04 -2.86
N GLU A 329 40.02 4.99 -2.28
CA GLU A 329 40.90 5.91 -3.00
C GLU A 329 42.39 5.57 -2.77
N GLY A 330 43.16 5.60 -3.87
CA GLY A 330 44.60 5.31 -3.88
C GLY A 330 44.92 3.89 -4.36
N ALA A 331 45.97 3.76 -5.17
CA ALA A 331 46.43 2.45 -5.62
C ALA A 331 47.19 1.75 -4.46
N PRO A 332 46.91 0.46 -4.18
CA PRO A 332 47.79 -0.32 -3.33
C PRO A 332 49.20 -0.29 -3.96
N GLY A 333 50.21 0.14 -3.19
CA GLY A 333 51.60 0.00 -3.65
C GLY A 333 51.96 -1.47 -3.88
N GLU A 334 53.06 -1.75 -4.59
CA GLU A 334 53.52 -3.12 -4.88
C GLU A 334 53.69 -4.00 -3.61
N ASP A 335 53.77 -3.38 -2.42
CA ASP A 335 53.96 -3.99 -1.10
C ASP A 335 52.68 -4.19 -0.24
N THR A 336 51.46 -4.14 -0.80
CA THR A 336 50.28 -4.46 0.04
C THR A 336 50.25 -5.93 0.42
N ALA A 337 50.38 -6.24 1.72
CA ALA A 337 50.33 -7.59 2.29
C ALA A 337 48.94 -8.27 2.21
N TYR A 338 47.99 -7.66 1.48
CA TYR A 338 46.67 -8.19 1.27
C TYR A 338 46.66 -9.12 0.05
N SER A 339 46.44 -10.41 0.33
CA SER A 339 46.34 -11.49 -0.67
C SER A 339 44.88 -11.86 -1.00
N GLY A 340 43.90 -11.11 -0.48
CA GLY A 340 42.50 -11.42 -0.66
C GLY A 340 41.98 -11.20 -2.09
N PRO A 341 40.79 -11.76 -2.40
CA PRO A 341 40.24 -11.77 -3.76
C PRO A 341 39.79 -10.41 -4.28
N THR A 342 39.46 -9.44 -3.43
CA THR A 342 38.83 -8.18 -3.86
C THR A 342 39.86 -7.07 -4.09
N VAL A 343 40.02 -6.62 -5.34
CA VAL A 343 40.92 -5.52 -5.70
C VAL A 343 40.23 -4.30 -6.29
N ALA A 344 38.97 -4.44 -6.70
CA ALA A 344 38.14 -3.36 -7.20
C ALA A 344 36.70 -3.49 -6.71
N LEU A 345 35.98 -2.37 -6.64
CA LEU A 345 34.57 -2.30 -6.30
C LEU A 345 33.82 -1.67 -7.46
N PHE A 346 32.75 -2.34 -7.91
CA PHE A 346 31.87 -1.83 -8.93
C PHE A 346 30.48 -1.56 -8.35
N CYS A 347 30.12 -0.29 -8.22
CA CYS A 347 28.84 0.14 -7.65
C CYS A 347 27.89 0.55 -8.77
N ILE A 348 26.75 -0.13 -8.88
CA ILE A 348 25.69 0.14 -9.86
C ILE A 348 24.48 0.65 -9.11
N TYR A 349 23.97 1.81 -9.51
CA TYR A 349 22.68 2.33 -9.03
C TYR A 349 21.67 2.34 -10.16
N ILE A 350 20.55 1.65 -9.98
CA ILE A 350 19.48 1.57 -10.98
C ILE A 350 18.34 2.51 -10.57
N TYR A 351 18.10 3.55 -11.38
CA TYR A 351 17.12 4.57 -11.05
C TYR A 351 15.67 4.12 -11.28
N SER A 352 15.34 3.78 -12.54
CA SER A 352 14.04 3.27 -12.93
C SER A 352 14.14 2.55 -14.28
N CYS A 353 13.12 1.77 -14.63
CA CYS A 353 12.93 1.22 -15.96
C CYS A 353 11.48 1.45 -16.37
N ASN A 354 11.27 2.22 -17.44
CA ASN A 354 9.95 2.71 -17.86
C ASN A 354 9.56 2.10 -19.23
N ASN A 355 8.29 2.25 -19.62
CA ASN A 355 7.77 1.80 -20.91
C ASN A 355 7.90 0.28 -21.16
N LEU A 356 7.77 -0.53 -20.10
CA LEU A 356 7.65 -1.98 -20.22
C LEU A 356 6.23 -2.32 -20.67
N VAL A 357 6.07 -2.79 -21.91
CA VAL A 357 4.77 -3.17 -22.49
C VAL A 357 4.86 -4.62 -22.96
N GLU A 358 3.87 -5.41 -22.56
CA GLU A 358 3.68 -6.78 -23.03
C GLU A 358 2.78 -6.70 -24.28
N SER A 359 3.32 -6.96 -25.47
CA SER A 359 2.50 -7.01 -26.68
C SER A 359 1.88 -8.40 -26.79
N GLU A 360 0.72 -8.59 -26.19
CA GLU A 360 -0.19 -9.66 -26.59
C GLU A 360 -1.33 -9.06 -27.43
N GLY A 361 -1.91 -9.86 -28.33
CA GLY A 361 -2.72 -9.43 -29.47
C GLY A 361 -3.93 -8.54 -29.12
N GLU A 362 -4.56 -8.00 -30.18
CA GLU A 362 -5.53 -6.89 -30.19
C GLU A 362 -6.78 -6.99 -29.28
N ASP A 363 -6.94 -8.00 -28.42
CA ASP A 363 -8.15 -8.23 -27.62
C ASP A 363 -7.94 -8.58 -26.13
N SER A 364 -6.73 -8.43 -25.55
CA SER A 364 -6.52 -8.64 -24.11
C SER A 364 -6.55 -7.32 -23.31
N GLU A 365 -7.41 -7.23 -22.30
CA GLU A 365 -7.32 -6.21 -21.24
C GLU A 365 -5.90 -6.23 -20.65
N ILE A 366 -5.28 -5.05 -20.51
CA ILE A 366 -3.94 -4.91 -19.94
C ILE A 366 -4.01 -5.34 -18.46
N GLU A 367 -3.77 -6.62 -18.19
CA GLU A 367 -3.56 -7.10 -16.83
C GLU A 367 -2.36 -6.35 -16.23
N SER A 368 -2.49 -5.89 -14.99
CA SER A 368 -1.42 -5.18 -14.29
C SER A 368 -0.14 -6.02 -14.32
N CYS A 369 0.88 -5.54 -15.05
CA CYS A 369 2.14 -6.25 -15.23
C CYS A 369 2.75 -6.60 -13.85
N PRO A 370 2.87 -7.89 -13.47
CA PRO A 370 3.38 -8.28 -12.16
C PRO A 370 4.92 -8.21 -12.07
N ASP A 371 5.42 -8.07 -10.84
CA ASP A 371 6.79 -8.25 -10.31
C ASP A 371 7.94 -8.39 -11.33
N THR A 372 8.19 -7.34 -12.11
CA THR A 372 9.41 -7.24 -12.93
C THR A 372 10.65 -7.26 -12.05
N PHE A 373 11.74 -7.88 -12.49
CA PHE A 373 13.02 -7.88 -11.78
C PHE A 373 14.21 -7.73 -12.73
N ILE A 374 15.32 -7.23 -12.20
CA ILE A 374 16.58 -7.09 -12.92
C ILE A 374 17.50 -8.23 -12.53
N GLU A 375 18.07 -8.87 -13.54
CA GLU A 375 19.03 -9.94 -13.43
C GLU A 375 20.41 -9.48 -13.89
N LEU A 376 21.40 -9.62 -13.01
CA LEU A 376 22.81 -9.36 -13.30
C LEU A 376 23.57 -10.67 -13.48
N SER A 377 24.33 -10.76 -14.57
CA SER A 377 25.25 -11.87 -14.83
C SER A 377 26.61 -11.35 -15.31
N SER A 378 27.69 -11.97 -14.82
CA SER A 378 28.95 -11.99 -15.56
C SER A 378 28.77 -13.01 -16.68
N GLY A 379 29.09 -12.69 -17.92
CA GLY A 379 29.00 -13.66 -19.01
C GLY A 379 30.29 -14.49 -19.09
N GLY A 380 30.26 -15.78 -18.77
CA GLY A 380 31.36 -16.73 -19.03
C GLY A 380 31.24 -18.05 -18.26
N GLU A 381 31.94 -19.10 -18.69
CA GLU A 381 32.02 -20.39 -17.96
C GLU A 381 32.91 -20.31 -16.70
N ASP A 382 33.78 -19.29 -16.61
CA ASP A 382 34.65 -18.97 -15.46
C ASP A 382 34.18 -17.68 -14.75
N ASP A 383 33.01 -17.74 -14.11
CA ASP A 383 32.38 -16.61 -13.45
C ASP A 383 33.12 -16.14 -12.18
N PHE A 384 33.25 -14.80 -12.00
CA PHE A 384 33.77 -14.26 -10.73
C PHE A 384 32.74 -14.22 -9.60
N PHE A 385 31.46 -14.32 -9.93
CA PHE A 385 30.40 -14.58 -8.97
C PHE A 385 29.47 -15.64 -9.54
N SER A 386 29.36 -16.79 -8.87
CA SER A 386 28.52 -17.93 -9.27
C SER A 386 27.01 -17.67 -9.14
N CYS A 387 26.60 -16.41 -8.90
CA CYS A 387 25.28 -16.08 -8.39
C CYS A 387 24.63 -14.99 -9.24
N ILE A 388 23.48 -15.34 -9.80
CA ILE A 388 22.53 -14.41 -10.40
C ILE A 388 22.00 -13.47 -9.32
N TYR A 389 22.25 -12.17 -9.45
CA TYR A 389 21.63 -11.17 -8.58
C TYR A 389 20.28 -10.75 -9.15
N ARG A 390 19.20 -10.94 -8.37
CA ARG A 390 17.83 -10.52 -8.71
C ARG A 390 17.38 -9.37 -7.81
N SER A 391 16.82 -8.32 -8.42
CA SER A 391 16.20 -7.21 -7.69
C SER A 391 14.83 -6.88 -8.27
N HIS A 392 13.79 -6.84 -7.44
CA HIS A 392 12.42 -6.54 -7.86
C HIS A 392 12.25 -5.04 -8.19
N VAL A 393 11.60 -4.77 -9.31
CA VAL A 393 11.21 -3.45 -9.83
C VAL A 393 9.71 -3.32 -9.64
N VAL A 394 9.30 -2.31 -8.86
CA VAL A 394 7.89 -2.02 -8.61
C VAL A 394 7.44 -0.91 -9.56
N LEU A 395 6.47 -1.20 -10.43
CA LEU A 395 5.88 -0.25 -11.37
C LEU A 395 5.10 0.86 -10.63
N ASN A 396 5.25 2.11 -11.10
CA ASN A 396 4.53 3.29 -10.59
C ASN A 396 4.53 3.43 -9.06
N SER A 397 5.60 3.01 -8.40
CA SER A 397 5.72 3.21 -6.97
C SER A 397 6.69 4.32 -6.63
N ASP A 398 6.19 5.30 -5.89
CA ASP A 398 6.99 6.16 -5.02
C ASP A 398 7.47 5.39 -3.76
N ASN A 399 7.44 4.05 -3.79
CA ASN A 399 7.65 3.23 -2.60
C ASN A 399 9.08 3.35 -2.06
N LEU A 400 9.14 3.82 -0.82
CA LEU A 400 10.31 4.12 0.01
C LEU A 400 11.30 2.97 0.30
N ASN A 401 11.21 1.78 -0.31
CA ASN A 401 11.77 0.55 0.33
C ASN A 401 12.61 -0.45 -0.48
N SER A 402 13.02 -0.15 -1.72
CA SER A 402 13.94 -1.02 -2.47
C SER A 402 15.27 -0.33 -2.73
N ASN A 403 16.34 -0.89 -2.15
CA ASN A 403 17.72 -0.52 -2.44
C ASN A 403 18.04 -0.99 -3.88
N TYR A 404 17.94 -0.10 -4.86
CA TYR A 404 18.34 -0.36 -6.25
C TYR A 404 19.86 -0.25 -6.47
N GLU A 405 20.64 -0.43 -5.41
CA GLU A 405 22.09 -0.33 -5.41
C GLU A 405 22.71 -1.72 -5.31
N ILE A 406 23.68 -1.96 -6.18
CA ILE A 406 24.33 -3.26 -6.33
C ILE A 406 25.84 -3.02 -6.31
N ILE A 407 26.52 -3.65 -5.36
CA ILE A 407 27.96 -3.51 -5.19
C ILE A 407 28.59 -4.86 -5.47
N ILE A 408 29.46 -4.88 -6.46
CA ILE A 408 30.18 -6.07 -6.89
C ILE A 408 31.62 -5.92 -6.46
N LYS A 409 32.11 -6.91 -5.71
CA LYS A 409 33.52 -7.07 -5.40
C LYS A 409 34.19 -7.74 -6.59
N CYS A 410 35.31 -7.20 -7.05
CA CYS A 410 35.97 -7.61 -8.29
C CYS A 410 37.41 -8.06 -8.02
N ASN A 411 37.83 -9.17 -8.63
CA ASN A 411 39.20 -9.67 -8.58
C ASN A 411 40.11 -9.07 -9.65
N ARG A 412 41.37 -9.49 -9.67
CA ARG A 412 42.45 -8.93 -10.50
C ARG A 412 42.18 -8.90 -12.01
N ASP A 413 41.42 -9.84 -12.55
CA ASP A 413 41.05 -9.89 -13.97
C ASP A 413 39.72 -9.16 -14.27
N TRP A 414 39.25 -8.27 -13.39
CA TRP A 414 38.00 -7.54 -13.60
C TRP A 414 37.98 -6.68 -14.87
N MET A 415 39.12 -6.13 -15.28
CA MET A 415 39.20 -5.31 -16.50
C MET A 415 38.86 -6.10 -17.78
N THR A 416 39.00 -7.43 -17.78
CA THR A 416 38.65 -8.27 -18.94
C THR A 416 37.20 -8.74 -18.91
N LYS A 417 36.41 -8.35 -17.90
CA LYS A 417 35.05 -8.85 -17.67
C LYS A 417 33.97 -7.87 -18.15
N ASN A 418 32.83 -8.45 -18.52
CA ASN A 418 31.62 -7.73 -18.89
C ASN A 418 30.48 -8.06 -17.92
N ILE A 419 29.62 -7.09 -17.66
CA ILE A 419 28.42 -7.23 -16.83
C ILE A 419 27.18 -7.09 -17.71
N SER A 420 26.32 -8.10 -17.70
CA SER A 420 25.05 -8.11 -18.43
C SER A 420 23.89 -7.83 -17.47
N LEU A 421 23.18 -6.73 -17.71
CA LEU A 421 21.98 -6.29 -16.98
C LEU A 421 20.74 -6.65 -17.80
N THR A 422 19.88 -7.53 -17.30
CA THR A 422 18.69 -8.02 -18.04
C THR A 422 17.41 -7.76 -17.27
N VAL A 423 16.41 -7.16 -17.91
CA VAL A 423 15.09 -6.88 -17.30
C VAL A 423 14.11 -8.01 -17.64
N CYS A 424 13.52 -8.61 -16.62
CA CYS A 424 12.77 -9.86 -16.73
C CYS A 424 11.45 -9.83 -15.93
N LYS A 425 10.53 -10.75 -16.23
CA LYS A 425 9.30 -11.05 -15.47
C LYS A 425 9.16 -12.56 -15.34
N ASP A 426 8.76 -13.03 -14.16
CA ASP A 426 8.40 -14.44 -13.95
C ASP A 426 7.02 -14.69 -14.57
N SER A 427 6.92 -15.63 -15.52
CA SER A 427 5.66 -16.07 -16.13
C SER A 427 5.48 -17.59 -15.89
N PRO A 428 4.23 -18.08 -15.77
CA PRO A 428 3.94 -19.51 -15.65
C PRO A 428 4.55 -20.37 -16.77
N ASP A 429 4.78 -19.78 -17.97
CA ASP A 429 5.38 -20.47 -19.12
C ASP A 429 6.92 -20.33 -19.20
N GLY A 430 7.54 -19.67 -18.23
CA GLY A 430 8.97 -19.43 -18.16
C GLY A 430 9.33 -17.97 -17.93
N LYS A 431 10.63 -17.67 -17.93
CA LYS A 431 11.14 -16.32 -17.69
C LYS A 431 10.96 -15.46 -18.95
N TYR A 432 10.14 -14.40 -18.86
CA TYR A 432 10.00 -13.40 -19.93
C TYR A 432 11.11 -12.35 -19.83
N ILE A 433 11.74 -11.98 -20.96
CA ILE A 433 12.85 -11.03 -21.01
C ILE A 433 12.43 -9.82 -21.85
N TYR A 434 12.40 -8.63 -21.23
CA TYR A 434 12.09 -7.37 -21.91
C TYR A 434 13.28 -6.84 -22.73
N GLY A 435 14.50 -7.10 -22.27
CA GLY A 435 15.72 -6.60 -22.89
C GLY A 435 16.87 -6.52 -21.90
N GLY A 436 18.04 -6.03 -22.35
CA GLY A 436 19.21 -5.93 -21.50
C GLY A 436 20.32 -5.05 -22.07
N ILE A 437 21.30 -4.74 -21.22
CA ILE A 437 22.45 -3.89 -21.51
C ILE A 437 23.71 -4.63 -21.06
N ASN A 438 24.74 -4.64 -21.91
CA ASN A 438 26.07 -5.15 -21.56
C ASN A 438 27.01 -3.98 -21.28
N LEU A 439 27.72 -4.06 -20.16
CA LEU A 439 28.66 -3.06 -19.68
C LEU A 439 30.07 -3.65 -19.68
N CYS A 440 30.98 -3.05 -20.46
CA CYS A 440 32.40 -3.42 -20.45
C CYS A 440 33.12 -2.65 -19.34
N LEU A 441 33.75 -3.36 -18.41
CA LEU A 441 34.36 -2.73 -17.24
C LEU A 441 35.60 -1.88 -17.60
N ALA A 442 36.39 -2.30 -18.60
CA ALA A 442 37.53 -1.51 -19.10
C ALA A 442 37.12 -0.18 -19.75
N ASP A 443 35.95 -0.12 -20.37
CA ASP A 443 35.45 1.12 -20.97
C ASP A 443 34.93 2.09 -19.90
N ILE A 444 34.31 1.55 -18.84
CA ILE A 444 33.80 2.34 -17.72
C ILE A 444 34.93 2.94 -16.88
N GLU A 445 36.04 2.22 -16.71
CA GLU A 445 37.22 2.77 -16.03
C GLU A 445 37.76 4.02 -16.76
N LYS A 446 37.84 3.96 -18.09
CA LYS A 446 38.30 5.09 -18.92
C LYS A 446 37.30 6.26 -18.94
N ALA A 447 36.01 5.94 -18.88
CA ALA A 447 34.93 6.92 -18.93
C ALA A 447 33.83 6.57 -17.90
N PRO A 448 34.00 6.99 -16.63
CA PRO A 448 33.04 6.69 -15.57
C PRO A 448 31.64 7.20 -15.89
N ILE A 449 30.65 6.32 -15.77
CA ILE A 449 29.24 6.67 -16.03
C ILE A 449 28.66 7.33 -14.78
N VAL A 450 28.48 8.66 -14.82
CA VAL A 450 27.87 9.40 -13.71
C VAL A 450 26.34 9.25 -13.70
N ARG A 451 25.71 9.38 -14.86
CA ARG A 451 24.28 9.14 -15.09
C ARG A 451 24.06 8.89 -16.57
N ASP A 452 23.30 7.83 -16.88
CA ASP A 452 23.03 7.45 -18.27
C ASP A 452 21.62 6.87 -18.39
N VAL A 453 20.98 7.08 -19.54
CA VAL A 453 19.65 6.55 -19.87
C VAL A 453 19.79 5.79 -21.18
N ARG A 454 19.69 4.46 -21.11
CA ARG A 454 19.85 3.57 -22.27
C ARG A 454 18.56 2.85 -22.57
N SER A 455 18.31 2.62 -23.85
CA SER A 455 17.29 1.66 -24.27
C SER A 455 17.77 0.24 -23.95
N ILE A 456 16.93 -0.55 -23.29
CA ILE A 456 17.16 -1.99 -23.08
C ILE A 456 16.87 -2.82 -24.34
N ASN A 457 16.33 -2.20 -25.39
CA ASN A 457 16.03 -2.84 -26.66
C ASN A 457 16.79 -2.14 -27.80
N SER A 458 17.63 -2.89 -28.50
CA SER A 458 18.52 -2.39 -29.56
C SER A 458 17.78 -1.82 -30.77
N LYS A 459 16.47 -2.04 -30.91
CA LYS A 459 15.64 -1.52 -32.01
C LYS A 459 15.12 -0.09 -31.82
N CYS A 460 15.18 0.47 -30.61
CA CYS A 460 14.66 1.80 -30.28
C CYS A 460 15.77 2.76 -29.83
N SER A 461 16.68 3.12 -30.75
CA SER A 461 17.71 4.14 -30.50
C SER A 461 17.33 5.46 -31.17
N ALA A 462 16.49 6.27 -30.52
CA ALA A 462 16.25 7.66 -30.92
C ALA A 462 16.41 8.60 -29.69
N PRO A 463 17.14 9.73 -29.81
CA PRO A 463 17.38 10.63 -28.69
C PRO A 463 16.12 11.43 -28.33
N PHE A 464 15.74 11.40 -27.05
CA PHE A 464 14.63 12.19 -26.49
C PHE A 464 15.06 13.66 -26.33
N LEU A 465 14.33 14.59 -26.96
CA LEU A 465 14.46 16.04 -26.73
C LEU A 465 13.44 16.49 -25.67
N PRO A 466 13.81 17.34 -24.68
CA PRO A 466 12.87 17.80 -23.67
C PRO A 466 11.82 18.79 -24.25
N PRO A 467 10.58 18.80 -23.73
CA PRO A 467 9.53 19.70 -24.23
C PRO A 467 9.78 21.15 -23.79
N LYS A 468 9.84 22.06 -24.77
CA LYS A 468 9.83 23.51 -24.53
C LYS A 468 8.41 23.99 -24.23
N TYR A 469 8.16 24.50 -23.04
CA TYR A 469 6.94 25.25 -22.72
C TYR A 469 6.95 26.60 -23.43
N GLY A 470 6.01 26.82 -24.35
CA GLY A 470 5.73 28.10 -25.00
C GLY A 470 4.28 28.52 -24.76
N ILE A 471 4.10 29.69 -24.15
CA ILE A 471 2.81 30.35 -23.91
C ILE A 471 2.30 30.95 -25.23
N PRO A 472 1.05 30.70 -25.70
CA PRO A 472 0.49 31.47 -26.80
C PRO A 472 -0.22 32.73 -26.29
N THR A 473 0.21 33.87 -26.84
CA THR A 473 -0.32 35.22 -26.69
C THR A 473 -1.71 35.42 -27.33
N ARG A 474 -2.48 36.33 -26.73
CA ARG A 474 -3.81 36.85 -27.13
C ARG A 474 -3.90 37.33 -28.60
N LEU A 475 -5.08 37.17 -29.20
CA LEU A 475 -5.55 37.89 -30.40
C LEU A 475 -6.75 38.81 -30.03
N PRO A 476 -6.94 39.96 -30.70
CA PRO A 476 -7.80 41.04 -30.22
C PRO A 476 -9.27 40.97 -30.72
N LEU A 477 -10.18 41.53 -29.92
CA LEU A 477 -11.61 41.71 -30.17
C LEU A 477 -11.87 42.79 -31.24
N HIS A 478 -12.70 42.49 -32.24
CA HIS A 478 -13.38 43.48 -33.06
C HIS A 478 -14.80 43.73 -32.53
N THR A 479 -15.15 45.01 -32.43
CA THR A 479 -16.45 45.57 -32.02
C THR A 479 -17.55 45.30 -33.05
N LEU A 480 -18.72 44.82 -32.60
CA LEU A 480 -19.95 44.74 -33.39
C LEU A 480 -20.90 45.87 -32.99
N ASP A 481 -21.26 46.68 -33.98
CA ASP A 481 -22.19 47.80 -33.88
C ASP A 481 -23.65 47.36 -34.11
N SER A 482 -24.56 48.12 -33.52
CA SER A 482 -25.98 47.84 -33.37
C SER A 482 -26.84 48.16 -34.60
N THR A 483 -27.83 47.31 -34.94
CA THR A 483 -29.18 47.67 -35.44
C THR A 483 -30.01 46.41 -35.73
N MET A 484 -31.12 46.19 -35.02
CA MET A 484 -32.08 45.10 -35.27
C MET A 484 -33.29 45.59 -36.08
N PRO A 485 -33.77 44.84 -37.09
CA PRO A 485 -35.06 45.09 -37.73
C PRO A 485 -36.19 44.24 -37.12
N VAL A 486 -37.36 44.85 -36.99
CA VAL A 486 -38.64 44.24 -36.55
C VAL A 486 -39.23 43.35 -37.66
N PRO A 487 -39.71 42.12 -37.38
CA PRO A 487 -40.35 41.28 -38.39
C PRO A 487 -41.82 41.67 -38.62
N LYS A 488 -42.18 41.77 -39.90
CA LYS A 488 -43.53 42.01 -40.40
C LYS A 488 -44.37 40.73 -40.28
N GLY A 489 -45.60 40.86 -39.78
CA GLY A 489 -46.55 39.75 -39.71
C GLY A 489 -47.01 39.28 -41.10
N THR A 490 -47.25 37.96 -41.24
CA THR A 490 -48.19 37.40 -42.24
C THR A 490 -48.52 35.93 -41.96
N THR A 491 -49.81 35.62 -42.07
CA THR A 491 -50.55 34.35 -42.26
C THR A 491 -49.82 32.99 -42.22
N SER A 492 -50.41 32.04 -41.48
CA SER A 492 -50.05 30.62 -41.37
C SER A 492 -50.11 29.88 -42.71
N ASN A 493 -49.00 29.89 -43.45
CA ASN A 493 -48.82 29.09 -44.66
C ASN A 493 -48.30 27.69 -44.28
N ILE A 494 -48.94 26.63 -44.78
CA ILE A 494 -48.40 25.26 -44.69
C ILE A 494 -47.27 25.15 -45.70
N SER A 495 -46.05 24.86 -45.27
CA SER A 495 -44.92 24.66 -46.17
C SER A 495 -44.57 23.17 -46.31
N CYS A 496 -44.75 22.64 -47.52
CA CYS A 496 -44.42 21.26 -47.84
C CYS A 496 -42.96 21.15 -48.29
N LEU A 497 -42.18 20.25 -47.70
CA LEU A 497 -40.77 19.99 -48.07
C LEU A 497 -40.61 18.61 -48.76
N THR A 498 -41.58 18.17 -49.56
CA THR A 498 -41.47 16.89 -50.29
C THR A 498 -40.76 17.05 -51.65
N SER A 499 -39.90 16.11 -52.01
CA SER A 499 -39.58 15.79 -53.41
C SER A 499 -40.17 14.41 -53.65
N SER A 500 -41.27 14.36 -54.40
CA SER A 500 -42.17 13.21 -54.41
C SER A 500 -41.63 12.01 -55.19
N THR A 501 -41.31 10.93 -54.48
CA THR A 501 -41.44 9.54 -54.96
C THR A 501 -42.66 8.88 -54.29
N PRO A 502 -43.46 8.05 -55.00
CA PRO A 502 -44.59 7.35 -54.38
C PRO A 502 -44.07 6.29 -53.40
N GLY A 503 -44.15 6.58 -52.09
CA GLY A 503 -43.67 5.69 -51.03
C GLY A 503 -43.03 6.40 -49.83
N ASP A 504 -42.69 7.69 -49.96
CA ASP A 504 -42.04 8.46 -48.91
C ASP A 504 -42.92 8.61 -47.66
N VAL A 505 -42.47 8.03 -46.54
CA VAL A 505 -43.07 8.26 -45.23
C VAL A 505 -42.75 9.68 -44.78
N CYS A 506 -43.77 10.54 -44.76
CA CYS A 506 -43.67 11.94 -44.35
C CYS A 506 -44.28 12.16 -42.96
N THR A 507 -43.65 13.02 -42.16
CA THR A 507 -44.16 13.44 -40.86
C THR A 507 -44.65 14.89 -40.93
N LYS A 508 -45.86 15.15 -40.39
CA LYS A 508 -46.49 16.46 -40.32
C LYS A 508 -46.45 16.96 -38.88
N PHE A 509 -45.85 18.12 -38.64
CA PHE A 509 -45.73 18.69 -37.29
C PHE A 509 -45.84 20.22 -37.33
N GLY A 510 -46.26 20.80 -36.21
CA GLY A 510 -46.25 22.25 -36.00
C GLY A 510 -44.94 22.71 -35.37
N VAL A 511 -44.49 23.91 -35.69
CA VAL A 511 -43.33 24.53 -35.06
C VAL A 511 -43.69 25.91 -34.51
N GLU A 512 -43.44 26.10 -33.23
CA GLU A 512 -43.54 27.38 -32.53
C GLU A 512 -42.18 28.07 -32.45
N LEU A 513 -42.16 29.40 -32.49
CA LEU A 513 -40.93 30.17 -32.36
C LEU A 513 -40.62 30.41 -30.87
N GLY A 514 -39.54 29.82 -30.37
CA GLY A 514 -39.09 29.91 -28.98
C GLY A 514 -37.82 30.74 -28.78
N VAL A 515 -37.49 31.64 -29.72
CA VAL A 515 -36.30 32.50 -29.67
C VAL A 515 -36.63 33.77 -28.86
N PRO A 516 -35.84 34.11 -27.82
CA PRO A 516 -36.06 35.31 -27.01
C PRO A 516 -36.11 36.59 -27.87
N GLY A 517 -37.12 37.44 -27.66
CA GLY A 517 -37.33 38.67 -28.44
C GLY A 517 -38.28 38.54 -29.65
N TYR A 518 -38.74 37.32 -29.97
CA TYR A 518 -39.71 37.05 -31.05
C TYR A 518 -41.01 36.40 -30.53
N GLU A 519 -41.34 36.66 -29.26
CA GLU A 519 -42.52 36.09 -28.59
C GLU A 519 -43.82 36.52 -29.30
N GLY A 520 -44.70 35.56 -29.61
CA GLY A 520 -46.01 35.80 -30.24
C GLY A 520 -46.07 35.58 -31.75
N ALA A 521 -45.01 35.10 -32.39
CA ALA A 521 -45.06 34.70 -33.80
C ALA A 521 -46.01 33.50 -34.03
N ALA A 522 -46.77 33.54 -35.12
CA ALA A 522 -47.70 32.47 -35.46
C ALA A 522 -46.95 31.14 -35.73
N PRO A 523 -47.46 30.00 -35.23
CA PRO A 523 -46.86 28.70 -35.47
C PRO A 523 -46.90 28.33 -36.95
N HIS A 524 -45.90 27.59 -37.39
CA HIS A 524 -45.75 27.17 -38.78
C HIS A 524 -45.89 25.65 -38.92
N PHE A 525 -46.67 25.19 -39.90
CA PHE A 525 -46.87 23.76 -40.15
C PHE A 525 -45.93 23.27 -41.24
N LEU A 526 -45.18 22.22 -40.92
CA LEU A 526 -44.21 21.60 -41.81
C LEU A 526 -44.58 20.16 -42.13
N VAL A 527 -44.25 19.75 -43.35
CA VAL A 527 -44.28 18.34 -43.79
C VAL A 527 -42.88 17.97 -44.23
N LEU A 528 -42.22 17.07 -43.49
CA LEU A 528 -40.85 16.64 -43.75
C LEU A 528 -40.82 15.16 -44.15
N SER A 529 -40.19 14.84 -45.29
CA SER A 529 -39.87 13.45 -45.67
C SER A 529 -38.73 12.93 -44.79
N ARG A 530 -38.76 11.64 -44.43
CA ARG A 530 -37.68 10.99 -43.68
C ARG A 530 -36.31 11.10 -44.37
N GLU A 531 -36.27 11.21 -45.70
CA GLU A 531 -35.02 11.28 -46.47
C GLU A 531 -34.35 12.66 -46.41
N LYS A 532 -35.09 13.71 -46.06
CA LYS A 532 -34.53 15.07 -45.97
C LYS A 532 -33.94 15.33 -44.58
N LYS A 533 -32.79 16.00 -44.55
CA LYS A 533 -32.12 16.42 -43.31
C LYS A 533 -32.91 17.50 -42.57
N LEU A 534 -32.84 17.50 -41.25
CA LEU A 534 -33.45 18.49 -40.34
C LEU A 534 -33.04 19.92 -40.67
N ILE A 535 -31.79 20.14 -41.09
CA ILE A 535 -31.27 21.47 -41.41
C ILE A 535 -32.07 22.18 -42.50
N VAL A 536 -32.62 21.42 -43.47
CA VAL A 536 -33.44 21.95 -44.56
C VAL A 536 -34.78 22.50 -44.03
N ALA A 537 -35.33 21.86 -42.99
CA ALA A 537 -36.53 22.35 -42.32
C ALA A 537 -36.24 23.63 -41.53
N ILE A 538 -35.09 23.69 -40.86
CA ILE A 538 -34.65 24.86 -40.08
C ILE A 538 -34.41 26.06 -41.00
N GLU A 539 -33.69 25.88 -42.12
CA GLU A 539 -33.45 26.93 -43.12
C GLU A 539 -34.75 27.57 -43.61
N LYS A 540 -35.77 26.74 -43.86
CA LYS A 540 -37.07 27.22 -44.32
C LYS A 540 -37.85 27.97 -43.24
N LEU A 541 -37.78 27.52 -41.99
CA LEU A 541 -38.40 28.24 -40.86
C LEU A 541 -37.75 29.60 -40.65
N MET A 542 -36.44 29.70 -40.84
CA MET A 542 -35.71 30.94 -40.70
C MET A 542 -36.00 31.94 -41.82
N GLU A 543 -36.08 31.47 -43.06
CA GLU A 543 -36.55 32.29 -44.18
C GLU A 543 -37.96 32.82 -43.91
N THR A 544 -38.83 31.98 -43.36
CA THR A 544 -40.22 32.33 -43.06
C THR A 544 -40.34 33.38 -41.95
N TRP A 545 -39.56 33.23 -40.87
CA TRP A 545 -39.60 34.15 -39.73
C TRP A 545 -38.61 35.31 -39.82
N GLY A 546 -37.79 35.38 -40.88
CA GLY A 546 -36.83 36.46 -41.11
C GLY A 546 -35.72 36.51 -40.06
N LEU A 547 -35.24 35.36 -39.59
CA LEU A 547 -34.21 35.27 -38.56
C LEU A 547 -32.83 35.63 -39.13
N PRO A 548 -32.03 36.50 -38.46
CA PRO A 548 -30.81 37.08 -39.02
C PRO A 548 -29.58 36.18 -38.97
N GLU A 549 -29.59 35.15 -38.10
CA GLU A 549 -28.43 34.27 -37.90
C GLU A 549 -28.38 33.14 -38.94
N SER A 550 -27.29 32.38 -38.98
CA SER A 550 -27.14 31.20 -39.85
C SER A 550 -28.01 30.02 -39.40
N SER A 551 -28.38 29.11 -40.31
CA SER A 551 -29.18 27.92 -39.98
C SER A 551 -28.57 26.97 -38.97
N SER A 552 -27.25 26.98 -38.84
CA SER A 552 -26.51 26.27 -37.79
C SER A 552 -26.72 26.84 -36.37
N SER A 553 -27.24 28.05 -36.24
CA SER A 553 -27.49 28.69 -34.94
C SER A 553 -28.78 28.23 -34.26
N TYR A 554 -29.61 27.43 -34.94
CA TYR A 554 -30.92 27.02 -34.44
C TYR A 554 -31.09 25.50 -34.43
N ALA A 555 -32.01 25.03 -33.58
CA ALA A 555 -32.42 23.64 -33.48
C ALA A 555 -33.90 23.53 -33.08
N LEU A 556 -34.48 22.35 -33.29
CA LEU A 556 -35.82 22.04 -32.82
C LEU A 556 -35.75 21.35 -31.45
N GLN A 557 -36.74 21.62 -30.61
CA GLN A 557 -36.95 20.96 -29.32
C GLN A 557 -38.36 20.37 -29.22
N PHE A 558 -38.48 19.27 -28.49
CA PHE A 558 -39.75 18.70 -28.05
C PHE A 558 -40.36 19.54 -26.91
N GLU A 559 -41.64 19.31 -26.58
CA GLU A 559 -42.31 19.97 -25.45
C GLU A 559 -41.63 19.73 -24.10
N ASN A 560 -40.98 18.58 -23.93
CA ASN A 560 -40.20 18.25 -22.72
C ASN A 560 -38.84 18.99 -22.65
N GLY A 561 -38.51 19.81 -23.64
CA GLY A 561 -37.26 20.59 -23.71
C GLY A 561 -36.08 19.86 -24.36
N PHE A 562 -36.21 18.60 -24.77
CA PHE A 562 -35.11 17.85 -25.38
C PHE A 562 -34.92 18.24 -26.85
N PHE A 563 -33.67 18.30 -27.30
CA PHE A 563 -33.32 18.62 -28.68
C PHE A 563 -33.67 17.47 -29.64
N VAL A 564 -34.23 17.85 -30.78
CA VAL A 564 -34.50 16.95 -31.89
C VAL A 564 -33.22 16.80 -32.71
N THR A 565 -32.79 15.56 -32.89
CA THR A 565 -31.62 15.16 -33.67
C THR A 565 -32.05 14.27 -34.83
N GLU A 566 -31.14 14.04 -35.78
CA GLU A 566 -31.37 13.08 -36.86
C GLU A 566 -31.69 11.67 -36.36
N GLY A 567 -31.10 11.28 -35.22
CA GLY A 567 -31.32 9.97 -34.62
C GLY A 567 -32.67 9.83 -33.92
N ASN A 568 -33.07 10.82 -33.11
CA ASN A 568 -34.29 10.71 -32.31
C ASN A 568 -35.57 11.15 -33.05
N ARG A 569 -35.46 11.85 -34.19
CA ARG A 569 -36.66 12.30 -34.93
C ARG A 569 -37.51 11.17 -35.50
N VAL A 570 -36.90 10.03 -35.83
CA VAL A 570 -37.58 8.91 -36.51
C VAL A 570 -38.56 8.20 -35.57
N SER A 571 -38.21 8.11 -34.28
CA SER A 571 -39.02 7.49 -33.23
C SER A 571 -39.76 8.51 -32.37
N GLY A 572 -39.31 9.77 -32.32
CA GLY A 572 -39.81 10.78 -31.38
C GLY A 572 -40.75 11.82 -31.98
N VAL A 573 -40.69 12.09 -33.30
CA VAL A 573 -41.58 13.07 -33.95
C VAL A 573 -42.71 12.33 -34.65
N GLU A 574 -43.92 12.47 -34.12
CA GLU A 574 -45.15 11.86 -34.65
C GLU A 574 -45.98 12.87 -35.46
N ASN A 575 -46.98 12.37 -36.19
CA ASN A 575 -47.92 13.24 -36.89
C ASN A 575 -48.76 14.03 -35.88
N GLY A 576 -48.70 15.35 -35.97
CA GLY A 576 -49.40 16.27 -35.06
C GLY A 576 -48.54 16.75 -33.88
N SER A 577 -47.29 16.31 -33.75
CA SER A 577 -46.38 16.86 -32.74
C SER A 577 -46.19 18.36 -32.90
N VAL A 578 -46.04 19.07 -31.78
CA VAL A 578 -45.65 20.48 -31.74
C VAL A 578 -44.21 20.55 -31.26
N LEU A 579 -43.36 21.18 -32.06
CA LEU A 579 -41.95 21.40 -31.76
C LEU A 579 -41.69 22.89 -31.55
N ARG A 580 -40.60 23.21 -30.86
CA ARG A 580 -40.16 24.59 -30.63
C ARG A 580 -38.85 24.85 -31.36
N LEU A 581 -38.79 25.89 -32.18
CA LEU A 581 -37.52 26.38 -32.73
C LEU A 581 -36.81 27.22 -31.66
N THR A 582 -35.58 26.84 -31.33
CA THR A 582 -34.73 27.48 -30.32
C THR A 582 -33.30 27.62 -30.84
N HIS A 583 -32.42 28.23 -30.05
CA HIS A 583 -30.97 28.26 -30.33
C HIS A 583 -30.41 26.83 -30.34
N SER A 584 -29.38 26.62 -31.16
CA SER A 584 -28.71 25.32 -31.29
C SER A 584 -28.09 24.87 -29.95
N PRO A 585 -27.91 23.55 -29.72
CA PRO A 585 -27.38 23.06 -28.44
C PRO A 585 -26.02 23.68 -28.09
N ALA A 586 -25.13 23.87 -29.08
CA ALA A 586 -23.82 24.49 -28.88
C ALA A 586 -23.91 25.96 -28.41
N LEU A 587 -24.87 26.71 -28.96
CA LEU A 587 -25.10 28.11 -28.62
C LEU A 587 -25.76 28.22 -27.23
N VAL A 588 -26.73 27.34 -26.93
CA VAL A 588 -27.34 27.22 -25.59
C VAL A 588 -26.31 26.86 -24.53
N VAL A 589 -25.41 25.91 -24.79
CA VAL A 589 -24.29 25.57 -23.89
C VAL A 589 -23.44 26.81 -23.61
N SER A 590 -23.07 27.56 -24.64
CA SER A 590 -22.25 28.78 -24.48
C SER A 590 -22.96 29.84 -23.64
N GLN A 591 -24.27 30.03 -23.84
CA GLN A 591 -25.10 30.94 -23.05
C GLN A 591 -25.21 30.49 -21.59
N VAL A 592 -25.44 29.20 -21.34
CA VAL A 592 -25.54 28.65 -19.99
C VAL A 592 -24.22 28.82 -19.24
N ILE A 593 -23.07 28.52 -19.86
CA ILE A 593 -21.75 28.73 -19.25
C ILE A 593 -21.53 30.21 -18.91
N ALA A 594 -21.87 31.13 -19.83
CA ALA A 594 -21.74 32.57 -19.58
C ALA A 594 -22.61 33.04 -18.41
N LEU A 595 -23.85 32.54 -18.30
CA LEU A 595 -24.73 32.84 -17.17
C LEU A 595 -24.18 32.30 -15.85
N LEU A 596 -23.59 31.10 -15.86
CA LEU A 596 -23.01 30.48 -14.68
C LEU A 596 -21.79 31.25 -14.14
N GLU A 597 -20.97 31.86 -15.02
CA GLU A 597 -19.89 32.76 -14.61
C GLU A 597 -20.38 33.99 -13.84
N GLU A 598 -21.60 34.43 -14.14
CA GLU A 598 -22.28 35.53 -13.44
C GLU A 598 -23.10 35.04 -12.24
N ASN A 599 -22.93 33.78 -11.84
CA ASN A 599 -23.67 33.11 -10.77
C ASN A 599 -25.18 33.02 -11.03
N ARG A 600 -25.58 32.93 -12.31
CA ARG A 600 -26.97 32.82 -12.76
C ARG A 600 -27.15 31.55 -13.60
N GLY A 601 -28.39 31.16 -13.90
CA GLY A 601 -28.67 30.10 -14.88
C GLY A 601 -28.64 28.65 -14.35
N TYR A 602 -28.49 28.44 -13.03
CA TYR A 602 -28.53 27.09 -12.41
C TYR A 602 -29.82 26.32 -12.68
N SER A 603 -30.99 26.98 -12.62
CA SER A 603 -32.27 26.34 -12.96
C SER A 603 -32.33 25.92 -14.43
N ARG A 604 -31.74 26.73 -15.32
CA ARG A 604 -31.69 26.41 -16.75
C ARG A 604 -30.75 25.24 -17.05
N LEU A 605 -29.64 25.13 -16.32
CA LEU A 605 -28.77 23.98 -16.37
C LEU A 605 -29.51 22.71 -15.90
N GLU A 606 -30.28 22.79 -14.80
CA GLU A 606 -31.02 21.66 -14.25
C GLU A 606 -32.13 21.16 -15.19
N GLU A 607 -32.81 22.07 -15.90
CA GLU A 607 -33.79 21.72 -16.95
C GLU A 607 -33.16 20.99 -18.14
N LEU A 608 -31.94 21.37 -18.54
CA LEU A 608 -31.28 20.87 -19.76
C LEU A 608 -30.40 19.65 -19.50
N ALA A 609 -29.90 19.46 -18.27
CA ALA A 609 -29.03 18.36 -17.88
C ALA A 609 -29.58 16.96 -18.23
N PRO A 610 -30.90 16.67 -18.21
CA PRO A 610 -31.42 15.37 -18.61
C PRO A 610 -31.30 15.04 -20.10
N ASP A 611 -31.09 16.03 -20.98
CA ASP A 611 -31.01 15.82 -22.43
C ASP A 611 -29.61 15.36 -22.89
N PRO A 612 -29.48 14.16 -23.49
CA PRO A 612 -28.21 13.65 -23.99
C PRO A 612 -27.52 14.55 -25.02
N THR A 613 -28.29 15.29 -25.84
CA THR A 613 -27.75 16.16 -26.90
C THR A 613 -27.06 17.38 -26.30
N PHE A 614 -27.66 17.95 -25.26
CA PHE A 614 -27.08 19.05 -24.51
C PHE A 614 -25.79 18.61 -23.80
N ILE A 615 -25.81 17.45 -23.12
CA ILE A 615 -24.61 16.89 -22.47
C ILE A 615 -23.47 16.72 -23.48
N TYR A 616 -23.75 16.16 -24.66
CA TYR A 616 -22.72 15.93 -25.68
C TYR A 616 -22.02 17.22 -26.12
N GLU A 617 -22.76 18.29 -26.42
CA GLU A 617 -22.15 19.58 -26.79
C GLU A 617 -21.47 20.27 -25.59
N LEU A 618 -21.96 20.08 -24.35
CA LEU A 618 -21.32 20.57 -23.13
C LEU A 618 -19.94 19.93 -22.92
N LEU A 619 -19.83 18.62 -23.08
CA LEU A 619 -18.58 17.88 -22.91
C LEU A 619 -17.54 18.26 -23.97
N LYS A 620 -17.99 18.50 -25.21
CA LYS A 620 -17.12 18.93 -26.32
C LYS A 620 -16.39 20.25 -26.04
N VAL A 621 -16.99 21.16 -25.27
CA VAL A 621 -16.38 22.43 -24.86
C VAL A 621 -15.71 22.38 -23.49
N LYS A 622 -15.57 21.19 -22.89
CA LYS A 622 -15.09 20.99 -21.51
C LYS A 622 -15.91 21.74 -20.46
N GLY A 623 -17.23 21.85 -20.66
CA GLY A 623 -18.13 22.57 -19.77
C GLY A 623 -18.20 21.97 -18.37
N GLU A 624 -18.00 20.66 -18.23
CA GLU A 624 -17.92 19.95 -16.96
C GLU A 624 -16.73 20.40 -16.10
N ALA A 625 -15.57 20.70 -16.71
CA ALA A 625 -14.42 21.27 -16.00
C ALA A 625 -14.73 22.68 -15.48
N HIS A 626 -15.59 23.40 -16.19
CA HIS A 626 -16.06 24.72 -15.77
C HIS A 626 -17.01 24.63 -14.57
N LEU A 627 -17.98 23.71 -14.60
CA LEU A 627 -18.87 23.44 -13.46
C LEU A 627 -18.06 23.03 -12.22
N PHE A 628 -16.99 22.26 -12.41
CA PHE A 628 -16.09 21.86 -11.33
C PHE A 628 -15.35 23.05 -10.71
N ARG A 629 -14.80 23.94 -11.55
CA ARG A 629 -14.12 25.16 -11.09
C ARG A 629 -15.04 26.01 -10.22
N LEU A 630 -16.32 26.14 -10.59
CA LEU A 630 -17.31 26.90 -9.81
C LEU A 630 -17.50 26.33 -8.39
N ILE A 631 -17.46 25.00 -8.24
CA ILE A 631 -17.57 24.31 -6.94
C ILE A 631 -16.27 24.47 -6.12
N LEU A 632 -15.09 24.28 -6.72
CA LEU A 632 -13.81 24.34 -6.00
C LEU A 632 -13.45 25.76 -5.54
N GLU A 633 -13.77 26.76 -6.34
CA GLU A 633 -13.45 28.16 -6.04
C GLU A 633 -14.46 28.80 -5.06
N ASP A 634 -15.42 28.03 -4.54
CA ASP A 634 -16.50 28.47 -3.63
C ASP A 634 -17.26 29.70 -4.17
N LYS A 635 -17.42 29.77 -5.50
CA LYS A 635 -18.06 30.90 -6.19
C LYS A 635 -19.58 30.79 -6.23
N THR A 636 -20.12 29.62 -5.87
CA THR A 636 -21.55 29.30 -5.96
C THR A 636 -22.29 29.70 -4.69
N GLU A 637 -23.41 30.41 -4.82
CA GLU A 637 -24.29 30.68 -3.67
C GLU A 637 -24.86 29.38 -3.08
N SER A 638 -25.03 29.34 -1.76
CA SER A 638 -25.52 28.15 -1.04
C SER A 638 -26.91 27.68 -1.49
N SER A 639 -27.75 28.58 -1.98
CA SER A 639 -29.06 28.30 -2.57
C SER A 639 -29.00 27.60 -3.93
N SER A 640 -27.93 27.83 -4.69
CA SER A 640 -27.75 27.37 -6.07
C SER A 640 -26.93 26.09 -6.17
N LEU A 641 -26.14 25.79 -5.14
CA LEU A 641 -25.31 24.59 -5.03
C LEU A 641 -26.09 23.27 -5.22
N PRO A 642 -27.32 23.07 -4.69
CA PRO A 642 -28.08 21.84 -4.90
C PRO A 642 -28.41 21.57 -6.37
N SER A 643 -28.88 22.58 -7.11
CA SER A 643 -29.20 22.48 -8.54
C SER A 643 -27.95 22.22 -9.38
N LEU A 644 -26.84 22.86 -9.03
CA LEU A 644 -25.54 22.60 -9.66
C LEU A 644 -25.07 21.16 -9.44
N LEU A 645 -25.11 20.68 -8.19
CA LEU A 645 -24.70 19.31 -7.85
C LEU A 645 -25.60 18.25 -8.49
N ASN A 646 -26.91 18.50 -8.57
CA ASN A 646 -27.85 17.59 -9.24
C ASN A 646 -27.60 17.54 -10.75
N SER A 647 -27.39 18.70 -11.38
CA SER A 647 -27.05 18.78 -12.81
C SER A 647 -25.72 18.11 -13.11
N LEU A 648 -24.70 18.36 -12.29
CA LEU A 648 -23.40 17.73 -12.39
C LEU A 648 -23.52 16.21 -12.23
N PHE A 649 -24.29 15.71 -11.25
CA PHE A 649 -24.55 14.27 -11.12
C PHE A 649 -25.12 13.66 -12.40
N ILE A 650 -26.14 14.27 -13.00
CA ILE A 650 -26.74 13.76 -14.24
C ILE A 650 -25.70 13.74 -15.36
N ILE A 651 -24.97 14.84 -15.56
CA ILE A 651 -23.92 14.96 -16.58
C ILE A 651 -22.86 13.86 -16.40
N MET A 652 -22.35 13.70 -15.18
CA MET A 652 -21.28 12.74 -14.92
C MET A 652 -21.76 11.27 -15.02
N THR A 653 -23.03 10.95 -14.72
CA THR A 653 -23.54 9.57 -14.94
C THR A 653 -23.57 9.15 -16.42
N LYS A 654 -23.47 10.11 -17.35
CA LYS A 654 -23.48 9.87 -18.80
C LYS A 654 -22.09 9.78 -19.43
N ASP A 655 -21.06 10.32 -18.80
CA ASP A 655 -19.66 10.22 -19.25
C ASP A 655 -18.79 9.50 -18.20
N ARG A 656 -18.43 8.24 -18.50
CA ARG A 656 -17.63 7.39 -17.59
C ARG A 656 -16.16 7.80 -17.52
N SER A 657 -15.62 8.38 -18.59
CA SER A 657 -14.18 8.67 -18.73
C SER A 657 -13.70 9.81 -17.82
N TRP A 658 -14.65 10.67 -17.42
CA TRP A 658 -14.36 11.83 -16.60
C TRP A 658 -14.03 11.48 -15.15
N TRP A 659 -14.64 10.43 -14.60
CA TRP A 659 -14.48 10.00 -13.21
C TRP A 659 -13.07 9.49 -12.90
N GLU A 660 -12.45 8.81 -13.86
CA GLU A 660 -11.07 8.30 -13.74
C GLU A 660 -10.05 9.42 -13.52
N ASN A 661 -10.37 10.63 -14.00
CA ASN A 661 -9.46 11.77 -14.00
C ASN A 661 -9.69 12.77 -12.85
N ASN A 662 -10.80 12.65 -12.10
CA ASN A 662 -11.21 13.68 -11.12
C ASN A 662 -11.70 13.10 -9.77
N PRO A 663 -10.83 12.41 -9.00
CA PRO A 663 -11.19 11.75 -7.73
C PRO A 663 -11.59 12.69 -6.58
N LEU A 664 -11.29 13.99 -6.67
CA LEU A 664 -11.44 14.97 -5.59
C LEU A 664 -12.90 15.43 -5.33
N LEU A 665 -13.88 14.87 -6.05
CA LEU A 665 -15.23 15.44 -6.21
C LEU A 665 -16.34 14.78 -5.40
N ILE A 666 -16.05 14.51 -4.15
CA ILE A 666 -16.91 13.72 -3.28
C ILE A 666 -18.11 14.46 -2.61
N PRO A 667 -18.48 15.74 -2.82
CA PRO A 667 -19.38 16.40 -1.86
C PRO A 667 -20.90 16.19 -2.06
N SER A 668 -21.39 15.01 -2.52
CA SER A 668 -22.79 14.66 -2.26
C SER A 668 -23.04 13.16 -2.10
N PHE A 669 -23.89 12.80 -1.12
CA PHE A 669 -24.23 11.41 -0.79
C PHE A 669 -24.69 10.58 -2.00
N LYS A 670 -25.47 11.17 -2.91
CA LYS A 670 -26.03 10.47 -4.07
C LYS A 670 -24.95 10.20 -5.14
N ILE A 671 -24.06 11.16 -5.39
CA ILE A 671 -22.89 10.99 -6.25
C ILE A 671 -22.01 9.85 -5.68
N LEU A 672 -21.72 9.90 -4.38
CA LEU A 672 -20.86 8.91 -3.73
C LEU A 672 -21.39 7.49 -3.82
N ILE A 673 -22.68 7.29 -3.53
CA ILE A 673 -23.30 5.96 -3.61
C ILE A 673 -23.16 5.37 -5.02
N THR A 674 -23.31 6.19 -6.06
CA THR A 674 -23.15 5.76 -7.45
C THR A 674 -21.68 5.53 -7.84
N LEU A 675 -20.73 6.21 -7.20
CA LEU A 675 -19.30 6.05 -7.47
C LEU A 675 -18.64 4.89 -6.75
N ILE A 676 -19.15 4.47 -5.59
CA ILE A 676 -18.55 3.38 -4.80
C ILE A 676 -18.28 2.10 -5.63
N PRO A 677 -19.20 1.63 -6.51
CA PRO A 677 -18.92 0.47 -7.37
C PRO A 677 -17.82 0.72 -8.41
N LEU A 678 -17.64 1.96 -8.86
CA LEU A 678 -16.70 2.33 -9.94
C LEU A 678 -15.30 2.64 -9.41
N HIS A 679 -15.20 3.29 -8.24
CA HIS A 679 -13.96 3.72 -7.61
C HIS A 679 -13.94 3.37 -6.13
N TYR A 680 -14.01 2.07 -5.83
CA TYR A 680 -14.14 1.59 -4.45
C TYR A 680 -12.96 2.02 -3.56
N SER A 681 -11.72 1.82 -4.02
CA SER A 681 -10.50 2.12 -3.24
C SER A 681 -10.46 3.57 -2.77
N LEU A 682 -10.71 4.49 -3.69
CA LEU A 682 -10.69 5.92 -3.45
C LEU A 682 -11.88 6.39 -2.60
N SER A 683 -13.06 5.81 -2.85
CA SER A 683 -14.26 6.06 -2.02
C SER A 683 -14.04 5.59 -0.58
N PHE A 684 -13.42 4.43 -0.39
CA PHE A 684 -13.15 3.85 0.93
C PHE A 684 -12.10 4.64 1.72
N GLU A 685 -11.15 5.29 1.05
CA GLU A 685 -10.17 6.18 1.69
C GLU A 685 -10.79 7.51 2.16
N ILE A 686 -11.68 8.09 1.37
CA ILE A 686 -12.25 9.42 1.64
C ILE A 686 -13.48 9.34 2.56
N ILE A 687 -14.25 8.26 2.49
CA ILE A 687 -15.47 8.10 3.28
C ILE A 687 -15.15 7.57 4.69
N SER A 688 -15.37 8.41 5.69
CA SER A 688 -15.29 8.04 7.11
C SER A 688 -16.64 7.48 7.61
N ILE A 689 -16.69 6.19 7.98
CA ILE A 689 -17.89 5.56 8.57
C ILE A 689 -18.39 6.30 9.81
N PRO A 690 -17.52 6.74 10.77
CA PRO A 690 -17.96 7.54 11.90
C PRO A 690 -18.68 8.83 11.49
N ASP A 691 -18.22 9.50 10.43
CA ASP A 691 -18.85 10.73 9.95
C ASP A 691 -20.18 10.46 9.27
N VAL A 692 -20.28 9.41 8.45
CA VAL A 692 -21.56 8.97 7.85
C VAL A 692 -22.60 8.65 8.94
N LEU A 693 -22.20 7.98 10.02
CA LEU A 693 -23.09 7.65 11.12
C LEU A 693 -23.60 8.87 11.91
N ARG A 694 -22.88 10.00 11.91
CA ARG A 694 -23.35 11.25 12.55
C ARG A 694 -24.62 11.77 11.90
N TYR A 695 -24.77 11.58 10.59
CA TYR A 695 -25.95 12.03 9.85
C TYR A 695 -27.23 11.25 10.19
N LEU A 696 -27.11 10.05 10.78
CA LEU A 696 -28.26 9.31 11.30
C LEU A 696 -28.96 10.04 12.46
N LYS A 697 -28.24 10.94 13.16
CA LYS A 697 -28.78 11.75 14.26
C LYS A 697 -29.61 12.94 13.79
N THR A 698 -29.62 13.23 12.50
CA THR A 698 -30.42 14.33 11.94
C THR A 698 -31.89 13.91 11.82
N ASP A 699 -32.82 14.86 11.93
CA ASP A 699 -34.25 14.58 11.77
C ASP A 699 -34.69 14.40 10.30
N HIS A 700 -33.76 14.50 9.34
CA HIS A 700 -34.07 14.51 7.92
C HIS A 700 -34.04 13.08 7.33
N THR A 701 -35.22 12.46 7.15
CA THR A 701 -35.37 11.07 6.69
C THR A 701 -34.59 10.75 5.40
N PRO A 702 -34.57 11.60 4.35
CA PRO A 702 -33.76 11.35 3.17
C PRO A 702 -32.25 11.24 3.43
N ILE A 703 -31.70 12.03 4.36
CA ILE A 703 -30.27 12.01 4.70
C ILE A 703 -29.95 10.74 5.48
N GLN A 704 -30.79 10.39 6.46
CA GLN A 704 -30.64 9.15 7.22
C GLN A 704 -30.65 7.92 6.28
N ARG A 705 -31.56 7.89 5.30
CA ARG A 705 -31.65 6.83 4.30
C ARG A 705 -30.38 6.75 3.45
N LEU A 706 -29.93 7.87 2.89
CA LEU A 706 -28.72 7.93 2.06
C LEU A 706 -27.48 7.52 2.84
N SER A 707 -27.42 7.83 4.14
CA SER A 707 -26.32 7.41 5.01
C SER A 707 -26.25 5.89 5.14
N ILE A 708 -27.41 5.21 5.31
CA ILE A 708 -27.46 3.74 5.34
C ILE A 708 -27.13 3.16 3.96
N ALA A 709 -27.70 3.71 2.89
CA ALA A 709 -27.45 3.27 1.52
C ALA A 709 -25.96 3.34 1.15
N MET A 710 -25.25 4.35 1.63
CA MET A 710 -23.81 4.52 1.45
C MET A 710 -23.01 3.42 2.17
N ILE A 711 -23.37 3.10 3.41
CA ILE A 711 -22.77 1.98 4.15
C ILE A 711 -23.06 0.65 3.44
N ASN A 712 -24.29 0.45 2.94
CA ASN A 712 -24.68 -0.73 2.17
C ASN A 712 -23.86 -0.87 0.89
N ALA A 713 -23.67 0.22 0.14
CA ALA A 713 -22.84 0.24 -1.05
C ALA A 713 -21.38 -0.11 -0.73
N LEU A 714 -20.81 0.41 0.36
CA LEU A 714 -19.47 0.07 0.80
C LEU A 714 -19.32 -1.41 1.19
N PHE A 715 -20.30 -1.97 1.89
CA PHE A 715 -20.31 -3.40 2.21
C PHE A 715 -20.42 -4.28 0.97
N LYS A 716 -21.32 -3.93 0.05
CA LYS A 716 -21.61 -4.73 -1.15
C LYS A 716 -20.37 -4.85 -2.05
N ASN A 717 -19.69 -3.74 -2.31
CA ASN A 717 -18.56 -3.66 -3.25
C ASN A 717 -17.19 -3.95 -2.62
N GLY A 718 -17.09 -3.97 -1.28
CA GLY A 718 -15.81 -4.15 -0.59
C GLY A 718 -15.23 -5.55 -0.61
N SER A 719 -13.91 -5.63 -0.47
CA SER A 719 -13.22 -6.90 -0.24
C SER A 719 -13.59 -7.50 1.14
N ALA A 720 -13.24 -8.76 1.38
CA ALA A 720 -13.44 -9.38 2.70
C ALA A 720 -12.71 -8.62 3.83
N ALA A 721 -11.57 -7.98 3.53
CA ALA A 721 -10.84 -7.16 4.49
C ALA A 721 -11.59 -5.86 4.79
N ASP A 722 -12.08 -5.16 3.77
CA ASP A 722 -12.78 -3.88 3.92
C ASP A 722 -14.10 -4.05 4.67
N ARG A 723 -14.86 -5.10 4.33
CA ARG A 723 -16.11 -5.45 5.04
C ARG A 723 -15.88 -5.67 6.53
N ARG A 724 -14.76 -6.30 6.92
CA ARG A 724 -14.37 -6.48 8.34
C ARG A 724 -14.03 -5.14 8.99
N THR A 725 -13.37 -4.23 8.28
CA THR A 725 -13.08 -2.87 8.75
C THR A 725 -14.36 -2.08 8.99
N ILE A 726 -15.28 -2.05 8.01
CA ILE A 726 -16.57 -1.34 8.12
C ILE A 726 -17.37 -1.88 9.31
N LYS A 727 -17.50 -3.20 9.44
CA LYS A 727 -18.22 -3.83 10.56
C LYS A 727 -17.64 -3.40 11.91
N LYS A 728 -16.32 -3.42 12.05
CA LYS A 728 -15.63 -3.03 13.28
C LYS A 728 -15.82 -1.55 13.61
N GLU A 729 -15.81 -0.67 12.61
CA GLU A 729 -16.06 0.76 12.82
C GLU A 729 -17.51 1.03 13.24
N MET A 730 -18.48 0.35 12.61
CA MET A 730 -19.88 0.41 13.03
C MET A 730 -20.08 -0.07 14.47
N GLU A 731 -19.41 -1.15 14.88
CA GLU A 731 -19.44 -1.65 16.27
C GLU A 731 -18.83 -0.64 17.25
N ASN A 732 -17.65 -0.08 16.93
CA ASN A 732 -16.98 0.93 17.77
C ASN A 732 -17.85 2.18 17.98
N GLN A 733 -18.62 2.58 16.96
CA GLN A 733 -19.50 3.75 17.00
C GLN A 733 -20.91 3.44 17.49
N LYS A 734 -21.18 2.21 17.97
CA LYS A 734 -22.51 1.76 18.41
C LYS A 734 -23.60 2.02 17.35
N ALA A 735 -23.29 1.79 16.07
CA ALA A 735 -24.17 2.09 14.94
C ALA A 735 -25.56 1.46 15.08
N ARG A 736 -25.62 0.22 15.61
CA ARG A 736 -26.88 -0.48 15.91
C ARG A 736 -27.78 0.32 16.85
N GLN A 737 -27.22 0.87 17.92
CA GLN A 737 -27.95 1.71 18.88
C GLN A 737 -28.41 3.02 18.23
N LEU A 738 -27.57 3.65 17.40
CA LEU A 738 -27.96 4.86 16.66
C LEU A 738 -29.15 4.62 15.71
N ILE A 739 -29.14 3.50 14.98
CA ILE A 739 -30.22 3.08 14.09
C ILE A 739 -31.50 2.81 14.89
N VAL A 740 -31.39 2.12 16.03
CA VAL A 740 -32.54 1.87 16.91
C VAL A 740 -33.15 3.19 17.40
N ASP A 741 -32.33 4.08 17.96
CA ASP A 741 -32.79 5.29 18.62
C ASP A 741 -33.40 6.31 17.64
N HIS A 742 -32.82 6.49 16.46
CA HIS A 742 -33.20 7.57 15.53
C HIS A 742 -34.07 7.12 14.35
N ILE A 743 -34.17 5.80 14.10
CA ILE A 743 -34.90 5.24 12.95
C ILE A 743 -35.95 4.23 13.41
N ILE A 744 -35.54 3.11 14.04
CA ILE A 744 -36.48 2.00 14.36
C ILE A 744 -37.54 2.45 15.35
N ASN A 745 -37.16 3.14 16.43
CA ASN A 745 -38.08 3.60 17.46
C ASN A 745 -38.95 4.79 17.01
N ASN A 746 -38.69 5.38 15.84
CA ASN A 746 -39.44 6.52 15.33
C ASN A 746 -40.40 6.11 14.19
N PRO A 747 -41.72 6.01 14.42
CA PRO A 747 -42.69 5.52 13.43
C PRO A 747 -42.73 6.35 12.15
N SER A 748 -42.39 7.66 12.21
CA SER A 748 -42.34 8.54 11.03
C SER A 748 -41.27 8.16 9.99
N LYS A 749 -40.34 7.27 10.36
CA LYS A 749 -39.19 6.86 9.53
C LYS A 749 -39.41 5.56 8.76
N HIS A 750 -40.52 4.85 8.99
CA HIS A 750 -40.82 3.54 8.40
C HIS A 750 -41.39 3.66 6.97
N THR A 751 -40.63 4.28 6.07
CA THR A 751 -40.97 4.29 4.64
C THR A 751 -40.48 3.01 3.97
N LYS A 752 -41.08 2.65 2.83
CA LYS A 752 -40.68 1.45 2.06
C LYS A 752 -39.18 1.49 1.71
N GLU A 753 -38.68 2.66 1.33
CA GLU A 753 -37.29 2.86 0.93
C GLU A 753 -36.34 2.75 2.13
N MET A 754 -36.70 3.30 3.29
CA MET A 754 -35.89 3.15 4.50
C MET A 754 -35.84 1.68 4.96
N ASN A 755 -36.98 1.00 4.95
CA ASN A 755 -37.09 -0.39 5.36
C ASN A 755 -36.30 -1.32 4.42
N HIS A 756 -36.30 -1.03 3.12
CA HIS A 756 -35.42 -1.70 2.16
C HIS A 756 -33.93 -1.53 2.51
N GLU A 757 -33.47 -0.31 2.82
CA GLU A 757 -32.07 -0.08 3.22
C GLU A 757 -31.69 -0.82 4.51
N LEU A 758 -32.60 -0.93 5.47
CA LEU A 758 -32.40 -1.71 6.70
C LEU A 758 -32.35 -3.22 6.43
N TYR A 759 -33.18 -3.72 5.51
CA TYR A 759 -33.14 -5.11 5.06
C TYR A 759 -31.80 -5.44 4.38
N LEU A 760 -31.33 -4.57 3.48
CA LEU A 760 -30.03 -4.71 2.82
C LEU A 760 -28.90 -4.77 3.85
N LEU A 761 -28.89 -3.81 4.78
CA LEU A 761 -27.87 -3.73 5.82
C LEU A 761 -27.86 -5.01 6.69
N GLN A 762 -29.03 -5.46 7.13
CA GLN A 762 -29.16 -6.68 7.93
C GLN A 762 -28.59 -7.90 7.16
N THR A 763 -28.97 -8.06 5.90
CA THR A 763 -28.51 -9.16 5.05
C THR A 763 -26.98 -9.12 4.86
N LEU A 764 -26.42 -7.94 4.59
CA LEU A 764 -24.97 -7.75 4.42
C LEU A 764 -24.18 -8.03 5.70
N LEU A 765 -24.73 -7.65 6.87
CA LEU A 765 -24.14 -7.93 8.18
C LEU A 765 -24.17 -9.42 8.52
N LEU A 766 -25.28 -10.10 8.23
CA LEU A 766 -25.43 -11.55 8.42
C LEU A 766 -24.50 -12.33 7.49
N ASN A 767 -24.36 -11.88 6.24
CA ASN A 767 -23.49 -12.52 5.25
C ASN A 767 -22.00 -12.48 5.61
N GLN A 768 -21.58 -11.65 6.60
CA GLN A 768 -20.24 -11.73 7.16
C GLN A 768 -19.97 -13.06 7.89
N LEU A 769 -21.01 -13.83 8.23
CA LEU A 769 -20.90 -15.15 8.84
C LEU A 769 -20.75 -16.28 7.80
N LYS A 770 -20.91 -15.99 6.50
CA LYS A 770 -20.87 -16.98 5.41
C LYS A 770 -19.55 -17.76 5.38
N GLU A 771 -18.41 -17.07 5.55
CA GLU A 771 -17.09 -17.71 5.53
C GLU A 771 -16.96 -18.75 6.65
N ARG A 772 -17.36 -18.39 7.89
CA ARG A 772 -17.34 -19.30 9.03
C ARG A 772 -18.33 -20.45 8.86
N MET A 773 -19.50 -20.16 8.30
CA MET A 773 -20.55 -21.16 8.01
C MET A 773 -20.09 -22.23 7.02
N LEU A 774 -19.28 -21.85 6.03
CA LEU A 774 -18.78 -22.74 4.97
C LEU A 774 -17.39 -23.32 5.25
N THR A 775 -16.75 -22.94 6.36
CA THR A 775 -15.45 -23.49 6.73
C THR A 775 -15.65 -24.78 7.55
N PRO A 776 -15.14 -25.94 7.10
CA PRO A 776 -15.13 -27.16 7.91
C PRO A 776 -14.05 -27.10 9.00
N VAL A 777 -14.26 -27.79 10.13
CA VAL A 777 -13.26 -27.90 11.20
C VAL A 777 -12.21 -28.97 10.87
N ALA A 778 -10.93 -28.69 11.13
CA ALA A 778 -9.84 -29.63 10.90
C ALA A 778 -9.67 -30.64 12.06
N SER A 779 -9.31 -31.89 11.76
CA SER A 779 -9.16 -32.95 12.78
C SER A 779 -8.06 -32.69 13.81
N GLN A 780 -7.07 -31.87 13.49
CA GLN A 780 -6.01 -31.47 14.43
C GLN A 780 -6.52 -30.57 15.56
N ASP A 781 -7.71 -29.98 15.43
CA ASP A 781 -8.29 -29.04 16.40
C ASP A 781 -9.09 -29.74 17.51
N GLN A 782 -9.16 -31.09 17.51
CA GLN A 782 -9.95 -31.87 18.47
C GLN A 782 -9.64 -31.50 19.92
N ALA A 783 -8.35 -31.47 20.32
CA ALA A 783 -7.96 -31.15 21.69
C ALA A 783 -8.32 -29.71 22.10
N TRP A 784 -8.37 -28.80 21.13
CA TRP A 784 -8.70 -27.39 21.35
C TRP A 784 -10.21 -27.18 21.52
N ILE A 785 -11.04 -27.84 20.71
CA ILE A 785 -12.51 -27.85 20.85
C ILE A 785 -12.90 -28.38 22.23
N LEU A 786 -12.24 -29.46 22.66
CA LEU A 786 -12.48 -30.07 23.96
C LEU A 786 -12.11 -29.13 25.10
N LEU A 787 -10.92 -28.51 25.04
CA LEU A 787 -10.48 -27.55 26.06
C LEU A 787 -11.45 -26.37 26.21
N ILE A 788 -12.00 -25.91 25.08
CA ILE A 788 -12.90 -24.76 25.03
C ILE A 788 -14.28 -25.08 25.60
N LEU A 789 -14.89 -26.20 25.21
CA LEU A 789 -16.27 -26.51 25.59
C LEU A 789 -16.39 -27.05 27.02
N THR A 790 -15.32 -27.56 27.63
CA THR A 790 -15.40 -28.17 28.97
C THR A 790 -14.99 -27.25 30.12
N GLN A 791 -14.56 -26.00 29.85
CA GLN A 791 -14.14 -24.97 30.84
C GLN A 791 -13.72 -25.53 32.22
N GLU A 792 -12.51 -26.09 32.31
CA GLU A 792 -11.88 -26.57 33.56
C GLU A 792 -12.57 -27.75 34.30
N LEU A 793 -13.43 -28.54 33.63
CA LEU A 793 -13.92 -29.79 34.24
C LEU A 793 -12.85 -30.89 34.15
N ILE A 794 -12.41 -31.36 35.32
CA ILE A 794 -11.28 -32.29 35.58
C ILE A 794 -11.46 -33.71 34.95
N ALA A 795 -12.53 -33.98 34.21
CA ALA A 795 -12.82 -35.30 33.61
C ALA A 795 -13.11 -35.24 32.10
N ILE A 796 -12.08 -34.91 31.31
CA ILE A 796 -12.16 -34.63 29.85
C ILE A 796 -12.81 -35.80 29.04
N ILE A 797 -12.59 -37.06 29.40
CA ILE A 797 -13.06 -38.22 28.59
C ILE A 797 -14.52 -38.60 28.90
N TRP A 798 -14.97 -38.47 30.15
CA TRP A 798 -16.35 -38.81 30.54
C TRP A 798 -17.35 -37.77 30.02
N ILE A 799 -16.94 -36.51 29.93
CA ILE A 799 -17.79 -35.39 29.51
C ILE A 799 -18.06 -35.42 28.00
N ILE A 800 -17.13 -35.91 27.17
CA ILE A 800 -17.31 -36.00 25.71
C ILE A 800 -18.53 -36.85 25.34
N LYS A 801 -18.64 -38.04 25.92
CA LYS A 801 -19.80 -38.92 25.72
C LYS A 801 -21.11 -38.31 26.22
N LYS A 802 -21.03 -37.40 27.20
CA LYS A 802 -22.18 -36.73 27.82
C LYS A 802 -22.54 -35.39 27.18
N LEU A 803 -21.70 -34.86 26.28
CA LEU A 803 -21.98 -33.65 25.49
C LEU A 803 -22.87 -33.94 24.26
N GLY A 804 -23.04 -35.21 23.89
CA GLY A 804 -23.95 -35.63 22.83
C GLY A 804 -23.45 -35.31 21.42
N PHE A 805 -22.15 -35.54 21.17
CA PHE A 805 -21.61 -35.60 19.80
C PHE A 805 -22.09 -36.90 19.12
N LYS A 806 -22.28 -36.89 17.81
CA LYS A 806 -22.55 -38.09 17.01
C LYS A 806 -21.30 -38.97 16.93
N ASN A 807 -20.11 -38.35 16.89
CA ASN A 807 -18.83 -39.04 16.95
C ASN A 807 -18.11 -38.80 18.29
N ASP A 808 -18.26 -39.77 19.20
CA ASP A 808 -17.61 -39.76 20.52
C ASP A 808 -16.08 -39.87 20.48
N VAL A 809 -15.51 -40.34 19.35
CA VAL A 809 -14.07 -40.57 19.18
C VAL A 809 -13.38 -39.34 18.59
N ASP A 810 -14.00 -38.69 17.62
CA ASP A 810 -13.53 -37.45 16.99
C ASP A 810 -14.69 -36.45 16.80
N PRO A 811 -14.93 -35.58 17.81
CA PRO A 811 -15.95 -34.54 17.75
C PRO A 811 -15.80 -33.54 16.59
N THR A 812 -14.62 -33.45 15.95
CA THR A 812 -14.42 -32.54 14.82
C THR A 812 -15.23 -32.95 13.59
N GLN A 813 -15.56 -34.25 13.46
CA GLN A 813 -16.31 -34.79 12.32
C GLN A 813 -17.70 -34.17 12.22
N ASP A 814 -18.35 -33.91 13.36
CA ASP A 814 -19.68 -33.32 13.43
C ASP A 814 -19.74 -31.89 12.87
N PHE A 815 -18.60 -31.20 12.83
CA PHE A 815 -18.45 -29.84 12.28
C PHE A 815 -17.83 -29.79 10.87
N ARG A 816 -17.59 -30.96 10.25
CA ARG A 816 -17.13 -31.00 8.84
C ARG A 816 -18.25 -30.76 7.85
N GLU A 817 -19.50 -31.01 8.24
CA GLU A 817 -20.68 -30.73 7.43
C GLU A 817 -20.93 -29.21 7.39
N THR A 818 -20.99 -28.66 6.17
CA THR A 818 -21.23 -27.23 5.93
C THR A 818 -22.48 -27.06 5.06
N PRO A 819 -23.48 -26.27 5.49
CA PRO A 819 -23.58 -25.55 6.77
C PRO A 819 -23.82 -26.52 7.96
N PRO A 820 -23.40 -26.15 9.20
CA PRO A 820 -23.01 -24.81 9.65
C PRO A 820 -21.50 -24.65 9.88
N GLY A 821 -20.68 -25.69 9.66
CA GLY A 821 -19.22 -25.62 9.77
C GLY A 821 -18.72 -25.04 11.10
N THR A 822 -17.68 -24.20 11.02
CA THR A 822 -17.09 -23.51 12.20
C THR A 822 -18.04 -22.52 12.88
N LEU A 823 -19.11 -22.06 12.23
CA LEU A 823 -20.06 -21.11 12.84
C LEU A 823 -20.78 -21.71 14.05
N ALA A 824 -21.13 -23.00 14.00
CA ALA A 824 -21.75 -23.66 15.15
C ALA A 824 -20.81 -23.69 16.36
N LEU A 825 -19.53 -23.98 16.12
CA LEU A 825 -18.50 -23.97 17.16
C LEU A 825 -18.31 -22.58 17.77
N ASP A 826 -18.28 -21.52 16.96
CA ASP A 826 -18.16 -20.13 17.43
C ASP A 826 -19.34 -19.74 18.34
N LEU A 827 -20.56 -20.15 17.97
CA LEU A 827 -21.76 -19.85 18.75
C LEU A 827 -21.81 -20.66 20.05
N MET A 828 -21.45 -21.94 20.02
CA MET A 828 -21.31 -22.77 21.21
C MET A 828 -20.25 -22.19 22.17
N TYR A 829 -19.11 -21.74 21.64
CA TYR A 829 -18.07 -21.07 22.41
C TYR A 829 -18.56 -19.75 23.02
N SER A 830 -19.25 -18.94 22.22
CA SER A 830 -19.83 -17.68 22.69
C SER A 830 -20.82 -17.92 23.83
N PHE A 831 -21.70 -18.92 23.71
CA PHE A 831 -22.64 -19.29 24.76
C PHE A 831 -21.92 -19.75 26.04
N CYS A 832 -20.89 -20.58 25.90
CA CYS A 832 -20.06 -21.05 27.00
C CYS A 832 -19.38 -19.90 27.77
N ASN A 833 -18.93 -18.86 27.07
CA ASN A 833 -18.18 -17.75 27.69
C ASN A 833 -19.05 -16.59 28.19
N HIS A 834 -20.13 -16.25 27.49
CA HIS A 834 -20.99 -15.12 27.85
C HIS A 834 -22.14 -15.51 28.78
N HIS A 835 -22.55 -16.77 28.76
CA HIS A 835 -23.65 -17.31 29.54
C HIS A 835 -23.24 -18.58 30.30
N VAL A 836 -22.09 -18.49 31.01
CA VAL A 836 -21.42 -19.60 31.70
C VAL A 836 -22.39 -20.38 32.62
N ASP A 837 -23.21 -19.67 33.39
CA ASP A 837 -24.13 -20.30 34.35
C ASP A 837 -25.27 -21.05 33.65
N GLN A 838 -25.86 -20.46 32.60
CA GLN A 838 -26.89 -21.11 31.80
C GLN A 838 -26.33 -22.32 31.05
N TYR A 839 -25.12 -22.19 30.50
CA TYR A 839 -24.41 -23.29 29.86
C TYR A 839 -24.16 -24.43 30.84
N ARG A 840 -23.57 -24.14 32.01
CA ARG A 840 -23.32 -25.15 33.05
C ARG A 840 -24.60 -25.84 33.49
N LYS A 841 -25.66 -25.07 33.75
CA LYS A 841 -26.97 -25.63 34.11
C LYS A 841 -27.48 -26.58 33.03
N LEU A 842 -27.46 -26.18 31.77
CA LEU A 842 -27.89 -27.00 30.63
C LEU A 842 -27.08 -28.29 30.52
N ILE A 843 -25.74 -28.21 30.60
CA ILE A 843 -24.90 -29.39 30.51
C ILE A 843 -25.11 -30.32 31.71
N LEU A 844 -25.17 -29.80 32.95
CA LEU A 844 -25.36 -30.61 34.15
C LEU A 844 -26.74 -31.28 34.20
N GLU A 845 -27.80 -30.57 33.80
CA GLU A 845 -29.16 -31.11 33.80
C GLU A 845 -29.36 -32.25 32.78
N ASN A 846 -28.59 -32.25 31.69
CA ASN A 846 -28.66 -33.31 30.67
C ASN A 846 -27.61 -34.40 30.88
N SER A 847 -26.42 -34.06 31.38
CA SER A 847 -25.36 -35.05 31.66
C SER A 847 -25.64 -35.89 32.91
N CYS A 848 -26.46 -35.45 33.86
CA CYS A 848 -26.84 -36.27 35.02
C CYS A 848 -28.08 -37.14 34.78
N ARG A 849 -28.75 -37.01 33.63
CA ARG A 849 -29.87 -37.86 33.24
C ARG A 849 -29.38 -39.22 32.76
N GLY A 850 -30.18 -40.25 33.04
CA GLY A 850 -29.92 -41.65 32.66
C GLY A 850 -31.12 -42.29 31.98
N ASP A 851 -32.13 -41.50 31.62
CA ASP A 851 -33.30 -41.86 30.84
C ASP A 851 -33.14 -41.43 29.37
N GLU A 852 -34.01 -41.89 28.47
CA GLU A 852 -33.99 -41.58 27.02
C GLU A 852 -34.45 -40.14 26.68
N HIS A 853 -34.45 -39.24 27.66
CA HIS A 853 -34.94 -37.87 27.55
C HIS A 853 -33.84 -36.83 27.75
N ASP A 854 -32.58 -37.21 27.60
CA ASP A 854 -31.46 -36.29 27.58
C ASP A 854 -31.39 -35.52 26.25
N CYS A 855 -31.02 -34.24 26.32
CA CYS A 855 -30.79 -33.42 25.15
C CYS A 855 -29.29 -33.48 24.78
N PRO A 856 -28.92 -34.02 23.60
CA PRO A 856 -27.53 -34.06 23.16
C PRO A 856 -27.07 -32.66 22.75
N PHE A 857 -26.45 -31.93 23.68
CA PHE A 857 -26.11 -30.51 23.50
C PHE A 857 -25.38 -30.22 22.19
N ALA A 858 -24.35 -30.98 21.83
CA ALA A 858 -23.56 -30.73 20.64
C ALA A 858 -24.36 -30.96 19.35
N SER A 859 -24.98 -32.13 19.18
CA SER A 859 -25.82 -32.41 18.01
C SER A 859 -27.01 -31.45 17.90
N ALA A 860 -27.66 -31.13 19.02
CA ALA A 860 -28.78 -30.18 19.04
C ALA A 860 -28.33 -28.77 18.66
N SER A 861 -27.16 -28.32 19.13
CA SER A 861 -26.60 -27.00 18.80
C SER A 861 -26.24 -26.90 17.32
N ILE A 862 -25.63 -27.93 16.73
CA ILE A 862 -25.28 -27.96 15.31
C ILE A 862 -26.55 -27.87 14.45
N GLU A 863 -27.56 -28.70 14.73
CA GLU A 863 -28.83 -28.67 13.99
C GLU A 863 -29.60 -27.35 14.20
N LEU A 864 -29.58 -26.79 15.40
CA LEU A 864 -30.17 -25.48 15.67
C LEU A 864 -29.51 -24.38 14.82
N VAL A 865 -28.18 -24.37 14.72
CA VAL A 865 -27.46 -23.39 13.90
C VAL A 865 -27.77 -23.59 12.42
N LYS A 866 -27.86 -24.84 11.92
CA LYS A 866 -28.32 -25.13 10.55
C LYS A 866 -29.71 -24.55 10.28
N LEU A 867 -30.66 -24.75 11.19
CA LEU A 867 -32.02 -24.20 11.08
C LEU A 867 -32.02 -22.67 11.07
N ILE A 868 -31.29 -22.03 11.99
CA ILE A 868 -31.22 -20.56 12.06
C ILE A 868 -30.58 -19.98 10.80
N VAL A 869 -29.50 -20.58 10.29
CA VAL A 869 -28.86 -20.21 9.03
C VAL A 869 -29.87 -20.21 7.88
N GLY A 870 -30.73 -21.24 7.79
CA GLY A 870 -31.76 -21.33 6.76
C GLY A 870 -32.90 -20.32 6.93
N ILE A 871 -33.36 -20.09 8.17
CA ILE A 871 -34.42 -19.12 8.48
C ILE A 871 -33.97 -17.69 8.15
N VAL A 872 -32.73 -17.37 8.50
CA VAL A 872 -32.13 -16.03 8.37
C VAL A 872 -31.46 -15.84 7.00
N ARG A 873 -31.38 -16.90 6.18
CA ARG A 873 -30.85 -16.91 4.81
C ARG A 873 -29.40 -16.41 4.71
N ILE A 874 -28.55 -16.88 5.62
CA ILE A 874 -27.14 -16.46 5.65
C ILE A 874 -26.42 -16.94 4.38
N GLY A 875 -25.79 -16.00 3.69
CA GLY A 875 -24.96 -16.24 2.51
C GLY A 875 -25.68 -16.11 1.17
N GLU A 876 -26.99 -15.85 1.18
CA GLU A 876 -27.79 -15.50 0.01
C GLU A 876 -27.63 -14.02 -0.36
N GLU A 877 -27.79 -13.70 -1.65
CA GLU A 877 -27.77 -12.31 -2.10
C GLU A 877 -29.07 -11.58 -1.71
N PRO A 878 -29.00 -10.28 -1.40
CA PRO A 878 -30.19 -9.51 -1.04
C PRO A 878 -31.16 -9.39 -2.23
N LEU A 879 -32.45 -9.53 -1.95
CA LEU A 879 -33.52 -9.41 -2.94
C LEU A 879 -33.83 -7.93 -3.23
N LEU A 880 -34.02 -7.59 -4.52
CA LEU A 880 -34.22 -6.21 -4.98
C LEU A 880 -35.48 -5.54 -4.44
N ASP A 881 -36.59 -6.28 -4.28
CA ASP A 881 -37.90 -5.71 -3.90
C ASP A 881 -38.33 -6.01 -2.46
N GLN A 882 -37.40 -6.43 -1.60
CA GLN A 882 -37.70 -6.80 -0.21
C GLN A 882 -37.51 -5.61 0.74
N ASP A 883 -38.48 -5.36 1.62
CA ASP A 883 -38.44 -4.30 2.64
C ASP A 883 -38.59 -4.83 4.07
N ARG A 884 -38.73 -6.15 4.25
CA ARG A 884 -38.87 -6.75 5.57
C ARG A 884 -37.51 -7.04 6.21
N TYR A 885 -37.26 -6.40 7.35
CA TYR A 885 -36.14 -6.69 8.24
C TYR A 885 -36.66 -7.12 9.62
N TYR A 886 -35.80 -7.71 10.45
CA TYR A 886 -36.11 -8.10 11.83
C TYR A 886 -35.43 -7.13 12.81
N PRO A 887 -36.18 -6.22 13.46
CA PRO A 887 -35.62 -5.22 14.37
C PRO A 887 -34.74 -5.80 15.48
N MET A 888 -35.04 -7.03 15.93
CA MET A 888 -34.27 -7.75 16.96
C MET A 888 -32.77 -7.85 16.66
N PHE A 889 -32.33 -7.87 15.40
CA PHE A 889 -30.89 -7.92 15.07
C PHE A 889 -30.17 -6.58 15.22
N PHE A 890 -30.91 -5.48 15.41
CA PHE A 890 -30.36 -4.15 15.64
C PHE A 890 -30.36 -3.75 17.13
N TYR A 891 -31.10 -4.45 17.99
CA TYR A 891 -30.97 -4.23 19.43
C TYR A 891 -29.65 -4.85 19.94
N PRO A 892 -28.92 -4.13 20.81
CA PRO A 892 -27.61 -4.56 21.33
C PRO A 892 -27.68 -5.73 22.31
#